data_AF-I9PML0-F1
#
_entry.id   AF-I9PML0-F1
#
_cell.length_a   1.000
_cell.length_b   1.000
_cell.length_c   1.000
_cell.angle_alpha   90.00
_cell.angle_beta   90.00
_cell.angle_gamma   90.00
#
_symmetry.space_group_name_H-M   'P 1'
#
loop_
_entity.id
_entity.type
_entity.pdbx_description
1 polymer ?
#
loop_
_entity_poly.entity_id
_entity_poly.type
_entity_poly.pdbx_seq_one_letter_code
_entity_poly.pdbx_strand_id
1 'polypeptide(L)'
;MKYIKSYILFVIMGFAVAGCTMDDLKDDVNDLKDRVTLIEQQVKLLNDNLAVIGYILDPQNKTVSKVETVKENGVAAKYVITLSDNTQLTLTIGKEGTVNEPEITIGDDGKWYINGISTGVVAVGENGKNGEGYPEFRVQNGNWQIRFGDGEWANVPGGEGIAGGSSLGDQIFESAKVDGSNFVVTLKDGTVHTLPIVATLVCAIDRTGLAFDDEDFLIINKGERVVIPAKIEGENPQVTYPQGWRATLNKLDVADEKGNNYQLLIFAPAAENKTLTRAAADNTADVTVQVQEGLFWAVDKIKVKNPKGLASNLDMYNEGQAVIVGGLEITKEKYGEAQEITTNGAIAGGVYFVSANDLTLTYNQGTSVVENLIIIPNSDEVTSINLNIDKSIYLGNALICKNTNIKYTATATYPVRVQSKEASIIIDRCTISGLLFGSGFAMPEVKDEASIGYFGMTDTNIKVENTGTNLYLVTNMNCNELRFENNIVYYSGVPEATSNVENFKVFQGPSYSVNKLTLTSNTFIDIESGYSNGKTSAIVYPSKIGDITVNKNIYYFTYREYPAFLIRVASAAESKVTIAENNYAYLFETGLNLNVFQNKIGDTSVGFTSNDVDLYDTTDPATFNKSTGTFIPKEGYTQYGAQR
;
A
#
# COMPACT_ATOMS: atom_id res chain seq x y z
N MET A 1 17.81 17.31 2.89
CA MET A 1 17.91 18.54 2.06
C MET A 1 16.53 19.00 1.65
N LYS A 2 15.92 19.93 2.38
CA LYS A 2 14.60 20.50 2.07
C LYS A 2 14.54 21.93 2.62
N TYR A 3 14.27 22.87 1.69
CA TYR A 3 13.82 24.26 1.87
C TYR A 3 14.78 25.32 2.45
N ILE A 4 15.65 25.87 1.59
CA ILE A 4 16.11 27.27 1.67
C ILE A 4 15.99 27.87 0.28
N LYS A 5 14.75 28.10 -0.18
CA LYS A 5 14.46 28.92 -1.36
C LYS A 5 13.13 29.61 -1.11
N SER A 6 13.11 30.94 -1.23
CA SER A 6 12.00 31.83 -0.80
C SER A 6 12.08 32.08 0.71
N TYR A 7 12.40 33.27 1.23
CA TYR A 7 11.55 34.46 1.24
C TYR A 7 12.32 35.79 1.42
N ILE A 8 13.66 35.81 1.37
CA ILE A 8 14.46 37.04 1.55
C ILE A 8 14.19 38.10 0.47
N LEU A 9 13.77 37.69 -0.73
CA LEU A 9 13.48 38.61 -1.84
C LEU A 9 12.22 39.48 -1.63
N PHE A 10 11.31 39.10 -0.73
CA PHE A 10 10.02 39.80 -0.58
C PHE A 10 10.07 41.03 0.35
N VAL A 11 11.14 41.21 1.12
CA VAL A 11 11.24 42.31 2.10
C VAL A 11 11.74 43.62 1.48
N ILE A 12 12.36 43.59 0.28
CA ILE A 12 13.02 44.79 -0.29
C ILE A 12 12.28 45.36 -1.52
N MET A 13 11.26 44.66 -2.05
CA MET A 13 10.42 45.18 -3.16
C MET A 13 9.57 46.40 -2.76
N GLY A 14 9.51 46.74 -1.46
CA GLY A 14 8.71 47.85 -0.94
C GLY A 14 9.32 49.25 -1.02
N PHE A 15 10.58 49.41 -1.46
CA PHE A 15 11.29 50.71 -1.32
C PHE A 15 11.92 51.31 -2.58
N ALA A 16 11.56 50.88 -3.79
CA ALA A 16 12.10 51.50 -5.01
C ALA A 16 11.01 51.89 -6.01
N VAL A 17 10.33 53.01 -5.75
CA VAL A 17 9.63 53.78 -6.80
C VAL A 17 10.21 55.19 -6.83
N ALA A 18 11.30 55.36 -7.57
CA ALA A 18 11.59 56.54 -8.42
C ALA A 18 13.00 56.41 -9.01
N GLY A 19 13.03 56.26 -10.35
CA GLY A 19 14.18 56.34 -11.27
C GLY A 19 15.60 56.43 -10.73
N CYS A 20 16.32 55.31 -10.78
CA CYS A 20 17.70 55.23 -11.28
C CYS A 20 17.88 53.86 -11.97
N THR A 21 18.87 53.81 -12.86
CA THR A 21 19.19 52.82 -13.90
C THR A 21 18.98 51.34 -13.53
N MET A 22 18.40 50.55 -14.46
CA MET A 22 18.25 49.09 -14.33
C MET A 22 19.57 48.35 -14.05
N ASP A 23 20.71 48.95 -14.43
CA ASP A 23 22.04 48.38 -14.19
C ASP A 23 22.43 48.43 -12.70
N ASP A 24 22.08 49.49 -11.97
CA ASP A 24 22.38 49.60 -10.52
C ASP A 24 21.60 48.55 -9.71
N LEU A 25 20.34 48.31 -10.08
CA LEU A 25 19.51 47.26 -9.49
C LEU A 25 20.08 45.86 -9.74
N LYS A 26 20.70 45.65 -10.91
CA LYS A 26 21.30 44.36 -11.26
C LYS A 26 22.59 44.13 -10.46
N ASP A 27 23.39 45.16 -10.28
CA ASP A 27 24.62 45.11 -9.49
C ASP A 27 24.31 44.94 -7.99
N ASP A 28 23.31 45.65 -7.45
CA ASP A 28 22.82 45.48 -6.07
C ASP A 28 22.25 44.08 -5.82
N VAL A 29 21.52 43.51 -6.80
CA VAL A 29 21.01 42.13 -6.71
C VAL A 29 22.15 41.11 -6.77
N ASN A 30 23.19 41.35 -7.57
CA ASN A 30 24.36 40.48 -7.62
C ASN A 30 25.17 40.56 -6.31
N ASP A 31 25.42 41.75 -5.78
CA ASP A 31 26.07 41.94 -4.47
C ASP A 31 25.27 41.26 -3.35
N LEU A 32 23.95 41.41 -3.35
CA LEU A 32 23.08 40.76 -2.38
C LEU A 32 23.12 39.23 -2.49
N LYS A 33 23.16 38.71 -3.72
CA LYS A 33 23.29 37.27 -3.97
C LYS A 33 24.63 36.73 -3.47
N ASP A 34 25.71 37.48 -3.67
CA ASP A 34 27.05 37.11 -3.20
C ASP A 34 27.11 37.15 -1.67
N ARG A 35 26.49 38.16 -1.04
CA ARG A 35 26.36 38.24 0.43
C ARG A 35 25.53 37.10 1.02
N VAL A 36 24.40 36.74 0.39
CA VAL A 36 23.60 35.59 0.83
C VAL A 36 24.40 34.30 0.69
N THR A 37 25.13 34.13 -0.41
CA THR A 37 25.99 32.95 -0.62
C THR A 37 27.09 32.86 0.44
N LEU A 38 27.70 33.98 0.84
CA LEU A 38 28.68 34.04 1.92
C LEU A 38 28.08 33.66 3.28
N ILE A 39 26.89 34.19 3.60
CA ILE A 39 26.16 33.84 4.84
C ILE A 39 25.85 32.35 4.90
N GLU A 40 25.34 31.76 3.81
CA GLU A 40 25.03 30.33 3.73
C GLU A 40 26.29 29.47 3.95
N GLN A 41 27.42 29.86 3.34
CA GLN A 41 28.69 29.16 3.53
C GLN A 41 29.20 29.25 4.97
N GLN A 42 29.03 30.41 5.62
CA GLN A 42 29.52 30.63 6.97
C GLN A 42 28.63 29.95 8.02
N VAL A 43 27.30 30.00 7.88
CA VAL A 43 26.36 29.22 8.70
C VAL A 43 26.68 27.72 8.61
N LYS A 44 26.95 27.23 7.40
CA LYS A 44 27.33 25.83 7.19
C LYS A 44 28.64 25.49 7.89
N LEU A 45 29.67 26.32 7.76
CA LEU A 45 30.96 26.09 8.40
C LEU A 45 30.83 26.08 9.93
N LEU A 46 30.07 27.02 10.49
CA LEU A 46 29.80 27.10 11.91
C LEU A 46 29.10 25.83 12.41
N ASN A 47 28.03 25.39 11.74
CA ASN A 47 27.30 24.18 12.12
C ASN A 47 28.14 22.91 11.93
N ASP A 48 28.96 22.83 10.87
CA ASP A 48 29.88 21.71 10.63
C ASP A 48 30.89 21.60 11.80
N ASN A 49 31.51 22.71 12.20
CA ASN A 49 32.44 22.77 13.34
C ASN A 49 31.73 22.48 14.68
N LEU A 50 30.51 22.98 14.88
CA LEU A 50 29.70 22.71 16.08
C LEU A 50 29.37 21.22 16.23
N ALA A 51 29.10 20.53 15.12
CA ALA A 51 28.90 19.08 15.14
C ALA A 51 30.18 18.33 15.57
N VAL A 52 31.36 18.81 15.18
CA VAL A 52 32.65 18.21 15.59
C VAL A 52 32.90 18.39 17.08
N ILE A 53 32.68 19.57 17.65
CA ILE A 53 32.84 19.77 19.10
C ILE A 53 31.78 19.00 19.88
N GLY A 54 30.54 18.94 19.39
CA GLY A 54 29.48 18.11 19.99
C GLY A 54 29.91 16.64 20.10
N TYR A 55 30.52 16.09 19.04
CA TYR A 55 31.10 14.75 19.06
C TYR A 55 32.29 14.61 20.01
N ILE A 56 33.19 15.60 20.08
CA ILE A 56 34.36 15.55 20.98
C ILE A 56 33.92 15.52 22.46
N LEU A 57 32.89 16.30 22.81
CA LEU A 57 32.36 16.40 24.17
C LEU A 57 31.50 15.20 24.55
N ASP A 58 30.79 14.62 23.58
CA ASP A 58 29.97 13.41 23.76
C ASP A 58 30.13 12.50 22.52
N PRO A 59 31.07 11.54 22.56
CA PRO A 59 31.32 10.66 21.43
C PRO A 59 30.18 9.68 21.11
N GLN A 60 29.18 9.52 21.98
CA GLN A 60 28.02 8.64 21.79
C GLN A 60 28.36 7.20 21.37
N ASN A 61 29.46 6.64 21.90
CA ASN A 61 30.00 5.32 21.52
C ASN A 61 30.39 5.19 20.03
N LYS A 62 30.72 6.30 19.37
CA LYS A 62 31.22 6.32 17.99
C LYS A 62 32.72 6.59 18.01
N THR A 63 33.50 5.67 17.45
CA THR A 63 34.95 5.84 17.33
C THR A 63 35.29 6.44 15.97
N VAL A 64 36.37 7.21 15.86
CA VAL A 64 36.84 7.69 14.55
C VAL A 64 37.37 6.50 13.76
N SER A 65 36.83 6.23 12.57
CA SER A 65 37.31 5.17 11.67
C SER A 65 38.33 5.72 10.67
N LYS A 66 38.17 6.97 10.21
CA LYS A 66 39.07 7.58 9.23
C LYS A 66 39.09 9.10 9.37
N VAL A 67 40.25 9.72 9.14
CA VAL A 67 40.36 11.18 8.97
C VAL A 67 41.07 11.48 7.66
N GLU A 68 40.40 12.23 6.78
CA GLU A 68 40.98 12.72 5.53
C GLU A 68 41.34 14.19 5.66
N THR A 69 42.60 14.52 5.38
CA THR A 69 43.08 15.90 5.39
C THR A 69 42.96 16.50 3.99
N VAL A 70 42.10 17.50 3.83
CA VAL A 70 41.96 18.30 2.62
C VAL A 70 42.85 19.52 2.75
N LYS A 71 43.80 19.65 1.82
CA LYS A 71 44.75 20.77 1.79
C LYS A 71 44.32 21.82 0.77
N GLU A 72 44.29 23.07 1.18
CA GLU A 72 44.22 24.23 0.28
C GLU A 72 45.57 24.95 0.33
N ASN A 73 46.18 25.22 -0.82
CA ASN A 73 47.50 25.86 -0.91
C ASN A 73 48.62 25.19 -0.08
N GLY A 74 48.55 23.87 0.12
CA GLY A 74 49.55 23.08 0.87
C GLY A 74 49.36 23.08 2.40
N VAL A 75 48.38 23.84 2.91
CA VAL A 75 48.02 23.90 4.33
C VAL A 75 46.77 23.06 4.56
N ALA A 76 46.69 22.33 5.68
CA ALA A 76 45.48 21.60 6.05
C ALA A 76 44.36 22.61 6.30
N ALA A 77 43.38 22.66 5.38
CA ALA A 77 42.27 23.60 5.44
C ALA A 77 41.02 22.95 6.03
N LYS A 78 40.85 21.65 5.80
CA LYS A 78 39.67 20.89 6.22
C LYS A 78 40.02 19.44 6.58
N TYR A 79 39.33 18.90 7.58
CA TYR A 79 39.36 17.49 7.96
C TYR A 79 37.98 16.87 7.76
N VAL A 80 37.92 15.74 7.07
CA VAL A 80 36.70 14.91 6.98
C VAL A 80 36.89 13.73 7.92
N ILE A 81 36.12 13.70 9.00
CA ILE A 81 36.19 12.71 10.07
C ILE A 81 35.05 11.71 9.83
N THR A 82 35.38 10.48 9.46
CA THR A 82 34.43 9.39 9.36
C THR A 82 34.39 8.64 10.68
N LEU A 83 33.20 8.45 11.22
CA LEU A 83 32.96 7.69 12.44
C LEU A 83 32.71 6.21 12.13
N SER A 84 32.67 5.38 13.17
CA SER A 84 32.47 3.94 13.05
C SER A 84 31.10 3.55 12.49
N ASP A 85 30.11 4.44 12.50
CA ASP A 85 28.78 4.25 11.89
C ASP A 85 28.69 4.83 10.46
N ASN A 86 29.84 5.18 9.85
CA ASN A 86 29.96 5.92 8.59
C ASN A 86 29.41 7.36 8.61
N THR A 87 28.99 7.91 9.75
CA THR A 87 28.69 9.35 9.87
C THR A 87 29.95 10.15 9.53
N GLN A 88 29.79 11.20 8.71
CA GLN A 88 30.89 12.10 8.35
C GLN A 88 30.71 13.46 9.02
N LEU A 89 31.72 13.89 9.76
CA LEU A 89 31.86 15.24 10.30
C LEU A 89 32.90 16.01 9.50
N THR A 90 32.72 17.32 9.38
CA THR A 90 33.66 18.21 8.70
C THR A 90 34.18 19.23 9.70
N LEU A 91 35.50 19.29 9.87
CA LEU A 91 36.17 20.34 10.64
C LEU A 91 36.93 21.26 9.68
N THR A 92 36.71 22.56 9.76
CA THR A 92 37.44 23.59 8.98
C THR A 92 38.07 24.59 9.93
N ILE A 93 39.40 24.71 9.92
CA ILE A 93 40.14 25.58 10.86
C ILE A 93 40.67 26.81 10.13
N GLY A 94 40.67 27.96 10.82
CA GLY A 94 41.40 29.15 10.38
C GLY A 94 40.78 29.86 9.17
N LYS A 95 39.55 29.51 8.77
CA LYS A 95 38.82 30.26 7.76
C LYS A 95 38.13 31.46 8.40
N GLU A 96 38.68 32.64 8.14
CA GLU A 96 38.09 33.93 8.47
C GLU A 96 36.79 34.16 7.68
N GLY A 97 35.67 34.37 8.39
CA GLY A 97 34.38 34.70 7.79
C GLY A 97 34.19 36.19 7.47
N THR A 98 33.26 36.58 6.61
CA THR A 98 32.99 38.01 6.30
C THR A 98 31.68 38.51 6.90
N VAL A 99 31.07 37.70 7.76
CA VAL A 99 29.79 37.93 8.42
C VAL A 99 30.04 37.96 9.92
N ASN A 100 29.41 38.90 10.62
CA ASN A 100 29.44 38.95 12.08
C ASN A 100 28.62 37.76 12.64
N GLU A 101 29.31 36.72 13.07
CA GLU A 101 28.73 35.51 13.65
C GLU A 101 28.61 35.62 15.18
N PRO A 102 27.64 34.94 15.82
CA PRO A 102 27.57 34.88 17.27
C PRO A 102 28.84 34.27 17.88
N GLU A 103 29.36 34.87 18.95
CA GLU A 103 30.46 34.30 19.72
C GLU A 103 29.95 33.08 20.49
N ILE A 104 30.63 31.94 20.35
CA ILE A 104 30.25 30.67 20.98
C ILE A 104 31.37 30.18 21.88
N THR A 105 31.05 29.95 23.15
CA THR A 105 31.99 29.41 24.14
C THR A 105 31.31 28.36 25.02
N ILE A 106 32.13 27.58 25.73
CA ILE A 106 31.70 26.68 26.79
C ILE A 106 32.06 27.36 28.11
N GLY A 107 31.07 27.63 28.96
CA GLY A 107 31.31 28.24 30.27
C GLY A 107 31.99 27.27 31.23
N ASP A 108 32.62 27.81 32.28
CA ASP A 108 33.20 27.02 33.38
C ASP A 108 32.18 26.11 34.08
N ASP A 109 30.88 26.39 33.91
CA ASP A 109 29.76 25.59 34.41
C ASP A 109 29.36 24.42 33.48
N GLY A 110 30.08 24.22 32.38
CA GLY A 110 29.85 23.15 31.41
C GLY A 110 28.66 23.39 30.48
N LYS A 111 28.13 24.61 30.38
CA LYS A 111 27.01 24.98 29.51
C LYS A 111 27.44 25.77 28.28
N TRP A 112 26.57 25.78 27.27
CA TRP A 112 26.76 26.62 26.09
C TRP A 112 26.53 28.10 26.43
N TYR A 113 27.42 28.97 25.96
CA TYR A 113 27.30 30.42 26.03
C TYR A 113 27.31 31.01 24.63
N ILE A 114 26.33 31.88 24.33
CA ILE A 114 26.21 32.59 23.06
C ILE A 114 26.27 34.10 23.35
N ASN A 115 27.21 34.81 22.73
CA ASN A 115 27.49 36.23 23.00
C ASN A 115 27.64 36.54 24.50
N GLY A 116 28.30 35.64 25.24
CA GLY A 116 28.50 35.75 26.68
C GLY A 116 27.27 35.47 27.56
N ILE A 117 26.15 35.02 26.97
CA ILE A 117 24.91 34.68 27.71
C ILE A 117 24.74 33.15 27.74
N SER A 118 24.57 32.59 28.94
CA SER A 118 24.30 31.15 29.12
C SER A 118 22.97 30.77 28.48
N THR A 119 22.95 29.68 27.71
CA THR A 119 21.72 29.14 27.13
C THR A 119 20.92 28.26 28.10
N GLY A 120 21.55 27.89 29.22
CA GLY A 120 21.01 26.89 30.15
C GLY A 120 21.21 25.43 29.71
N VAL A 121 21.59 25.19 28.45
CA VAL A 121 21.79 23.86 27.87
C VAL A 121 23.19 23.34 28.17
N VAL A 122 23.28 22.09 28.65
CA VAL A 122 24.54 21.44 29.03
C VAL A 122 25.33 21.03 27.77
N ALA A 123 26.59 21.45 27.69
CA ALA A 123 27.50 21.13 26.58
C ALA A 123 28.25 19.80 26.79
N VAL A 124 28.54 19.45 28.05
CA VAL A 124 29.25 18.23 28.43
C VAL A 124 28.29 17.26 29.11
N GLY A 125 28.01 16.11 28.50
CA GLY A 125 27.12 15.10 29.07
C GLY A 125 27.59 14.58 30.43
N GLU A 126 26.66 14.30 31.35
CA GLU A 126 26.95 13.58 32.59
C GLU A 126 27.18 12.09 32.30
N ASN A 127 28.01 11.41 33.11
CA ASN A 127 28.26 9.97 32.96
C ASN A 127 26.95 9.17 32.87
N GLY A 128 26.71 8.52 31.72
CA GLY A 128 25.52 7.71 31.48
C GLY A 128 24.31 8.46 30.92
N LYS A 129 24.44 9.75 30.59
CA LYS A 129 23.45 10.54 29.85
C LYS A 129 24.13 11.26 28.69
N ASN A 130 23.48 11.26 27.53
CA ASN A 130 23.93 12.08 26.41
C ASN A 130 23.80 13.57 26.80
N GLY A 131 24.61 14.44 26.20
CA GLY A 131 24.37 15.89 26.28
C GLY A 131 22.98 16.26 25.73
N GLU A 132 22.42 17.41 26.13
CA GLU A 132 21.13 17.90 25.61
C GLU A 132 21.21 18.42 24.15
N GLY A 133 22.35 18.22 23.50
CA GLY A 133 22.64 18.60 22.12
C GLY A 133 23.65 19.75 22.02
N TYR A 134 24.14 19.98 20.80
CA TYR A 134 24.92 21.16 20.44
C TYR A 134 24.01 22.18 19.71
N PRO A 135 24.31 23.48 19.76
CA PRO A 135 23.49 24.48 19.11
C PRO A 135 23.58 24.38 17.59
N GLU A 136 22.45 24.59 16.91
CA GLU A 136 22.38 24.76 15.46
C GLU A 136 21.96 26.19 15.13
N PHE A 137 22.62 26.79 14.14
CA PHE A 137 22.36 28.16 13.72
C PHE A 137 21.74 28.23 12.32
N ARG A 138 20.92 29.26 12.12
CA ARG A 138 20.51 29.72 10.79
C ARG A 138 20.38 31.23 10.78
N VAL A 139 20.29 31.77 9.57
CA VAL A 139 19.90 33.16 9.34
C VAL A 139 18.50 33.18 8.74
N GLN A 140 17.57 33.86 9.41
CA GLN A 140 16.21 34.08 8.89
C GLN A 140 15.78 35.52 9.16
N ASN A 141 15.16 36.16 8.16
CA ASN A 141 14.70 37.55 8.24
C ASN A 141 15.79 38.54 8.67
N GLY A 142 17.05 38.27 8.30
CA GLY A 142 18.19 39.14 8.64
C GLY A 142 18.68 39.03 10.09
N ASN A 143 18.22 38.03 10.85
CA ASN A 143 18.65 37.77 12.22
C ASN A 143 19.24 36.37 12.35
N TRP A 144 20.21 36.23 13.26
CA TRP A 144 20.68 34.93 13.71
C TRP A 144 19.63 34.24 14.57
N GLN A 145 19.38 32.97 14.27
CA GLN A 145 18.52 32.10 15.05
C GLN A 145 19.29 30.86 15.49
N ILE A 146 18.91 30.34 16.65
CA ILE A 146 19.50 29.18 17.31
C ILE A 146 18.41 28.18 17.68
N ARG A 147 18.72 26.89 17.60
CA ARG A 147 17.92 25.81 18.21
C ARG A 147 18.82 24.72 18.78
N PHE A 148 18.23 23.81 19.54
CA PHE A 148 18.86 22.60 20.04
C PHE A 148 17.99 21.40 19.66
N GLY A 149 18.58 20.42 18.96
CA GLY A 149 17.83 19.25 18.44
C GLY A 149 16.58 19.65 17.66
N ASP A 150 15.45 19.04 18.00
CA ASP A 150 14.13 19.30 17.39
C ASP A 150 13.38 20.49 18.03
N GLY A 151 14.05 21.31 18.84
CA GLY A 151 13.47 22.50 19.46
C GLY A 151 13.12 23.60 18.46
N GLU A 152 12.25 24.51 18.90
CA GLU A 152 11.86 25.71 18.15
C GLU A 152 13.04 26.67 17.96
N TRP A 153 13.07 27.35 16.82
CA TRP A 153 14.08 28.36 16.53
C TRP A 153 13.82 29.64 17.33
N ALA A 154 14.84 30.08 18.08
CA ALA A 154 14.81 31.34 18.83
C ALA A 154 15.80 32.34 18.23
N ASN A 155 15.51 33.64 18.33
CA ASN A 155 16.47 34.67 17.94
C ASN A 155 17.65 34.67 18.93
N VAL A 156 18.87 34.80 18.40
CA VAL A 156 20.07 34.94 19.21
C VAL A 156 20.09 36.33 19.86
N PRO A 157 20.18 36.45 21.19
CA PRO A 157 20.35 37.73 21.85
C PRO A 157 21.59 38.48 21.33
N GLY A 158 21.40 39.71 20.85
CA GLY A 158 22.48 40.50 20.23
C GLY A 158 22.84 40.09 18.80
N GLY A 159 22.12 39.12 18.20
CA GLY A 159 22.28 38.67 16.80
C GLY A 159 21.31 39.34 15.82
N GLU A 160 20.76 40.51 16.19
CA GLU A 160 19.81 41.28 15.38
C GLU A 160 20.56 42.13 14.34
N GLY A 161 20.11 42.08 13.08
CA GLY A 161 20.67 42.89 12.00
C GLY A 161 22.05 42.44 11.52
N ILE A 162 22.09 41.61 10.47
CA ILE A 162 23.34 41.20 9.83
C ILE A 162 23.97 42.38 9.07
N ALA A 163 24.82 43.14 9.77
CA ALA A 163 25.68 44.14 9.17
C ALA A 163 26.97 43.47 8.66
N GLY A 164 27.40 43.83 7.45
CA GLY A 164 28.71 43.42 6.92
C GLY A 164 29.81 44.00 7.83
N GLY A 165 30.54 43.13 8.50
CA GLY A 165 31.56 43.48 9.49
C GLY A 165 32.75 42.53 9.38
N SER A 166 33.88 42.97 9.93
CA SER A 166 35.18 42.30 9.87
C SER A 166 35.14 40.88 10.43
N SER A 167 36.01 40.05 9.89
CA SER A 167 36.11 38.63 10.21
C SER A 167 36.44 38.31 11.65
N LEU A 168 35.77 37.29 12.16
CA LEU A 168 36.24 36.43 13.23
C LEU A 168 36.57 35.07 12.58
N GLY A 169 37.81 34.57 12.74
CA GLY A 169 38.15 33.19 12.36
C GLY A 169 37.49 32.17 13.29
N ASP A 170 37.55 30.88 12.95
CA ASP A 170 36.97 29.76 13.75
C ASP A 170 36.95 30.03 15.25
N GLN A 171 35.76 30.09 15.87
CA GLN A 171 35.59 30.49 17.28
C GLN A 171 35.96 29.41 18.28
N ILE A 172 36.00 28.14 17.87
CA ILE A 172 36.03 27.00 18.78
C ILE A 172 37.39 26.31 18.74
N PHE A 173 37.95 26.13 17.54
CA PHE A 173 39.16 25.35 17.34
C PHE A 173 40.38 26.23 17.11
N GLU A 174 41.47 25.96 17.83
CA GLU A 174 42.78 26.56 17.59
C GLU A 174 43.55 25.78 16.52
N SER A 175 43.57 24.45 16.62
CA SER A 175 44.25 23.59 15.65
C SER A 175 43.71 22.15 15.69
N ALA A 176 43.96 21.41 14.62
CA ALA A 176 43.78 19.97 14.58
C ALA A 176 44.85 19.33 13.71
N LYS A 177 45.19 18.08 14.01
CA LYS A 177 46.15 17.27 13.25
C LYS A 177 45.86 15.78 13.40
N VAL A 178 46.27 15.01 12.40
CA VAL A 178 46.42 13.56 12.53
C VAL A 178 47.83 13.27 13.02
N ASP A 179 47.95 12.63 14.18
CA ASP A 179 49.21 12.26 14.82
C ASP A 179 49.26 10.75 15.08
N GLY A 180 49.87 10.02 14.15
CA GLY A 180 49.86 8.55 14.16
C GLY A 180 48.43 7.99 14.07
N SER A 181 48.04 7.20 15.08
CA SER A 181 46.70 6.60 15.20
C SER A 181 45.71 7.49 15.96
N ASN A 182 46.02 8.77 16.17
CA ASN A 182 45.14 9.70 16.89
C ASN A 182 44.80 10.92 16.02
N PHE A 183 43.57 11.40 16.17
CA PHE A 183 43.16 12.72 15.75
C PHE A 183 43.21 13.64 16.98
N VAL A 184 44.09 14.64 16.93
CA VAL A 184 44.34 15.57 18.03
C VAL A 184 43.73 16.91 17.67
N VAL A 185 42.88 17.43 18.55
CA VAL A 185 42.19 18.71 18.40
C VAL A 185 42.49 19.58 19.61
N THR A 186 42.87 20.83 19.37
CA THR A 186 43.10 21.84 20.40
C THR A 186 42.04 22.93 20.26
N LEU A 187 41.33 23.19 21.35
CA LEU A 187 40.33 24.26 21.44
C LEU A 187 41.01 25.60 21.78
N LYS A 188 40.35 26.72 21.50
CA LYS A 188 40.91 28.06 21.75
C LYS A 188 41.16 28.40 23.22
N ASP A 189 40.53 27.69 24.15
CA ASP A 189 40.80 27.80 25.59
C ASP A 189 42.09 27.06 26.02
N GLY A 190 42.75 26.36 25.09
CA GLY A 190 43.95 25.55 25.33
C GLY A 190 43.67 24.08 25.66
N THR A 191 42.40 23.66 25.75
CA THR A 191 42.02 22.27 26.02
C THR A 191 42.38 21.36 24.83
N VAL A 192 43.01 20.21 25.12
CA VAL A 192 43.44 19.24 24.10
C VAL A 192 42.65 17.95 24.20
N HIS A 193 42.00 17.57 23.11
CA HIS A 193 41.29 16.29 22.96
C HIS A 193 42.06 15.36 22.02
N THR A 194 42.20 14.10 22.43
CA THR A 194 42.85 13.04 21.64
C THR A 194 41.85 11.94 21.35
N LEU A 195 41.48 11.80 20.07
CA LEU A 195 40.51 10.82 19.60
C LEU A 195 41.24 9.68 18.85
N PRO A 196 41.10 8.42 19.28
CA PRO A 196 41.73 7.30 18.59
C PRO A 196 41.07 7.04 17.22
N ILE A 197 41.91 6.77 16.22
CA ILE A 197 41.51 6.37 14.86
C ILE A 197 41.64 4.85 14.75
N VAL A 198 40.52 4.15 14.62
CA VAL A 198 40.42 2.70 14.54
C VAL A 198 39.85 2.31 13.18
N ALA A 199 40.72 2.25 12.17
CA ALA A 199 40.31 2.03 10.79
C ALA A 199 39.62 0.69 10.51
N THR A 200 39.88 -0.32 11.35
CA THR A 200 39.29 -1.66 11.26
C THR A 200 37.96 -1.79 12.01
N LEU A 201 37.42 -0.70 12.57
CA LEU A 201 36.19 -0.71 13.35
C LEU A 201 35.08 0.08 12.65
N VAL A 202 34.15 -0.65 12.03
CA VAL A 202 32.98 -0.10 11.31
C VAL A 202 31.74 -0.92 11.63
N CYS A 203 30.61 -0.27 11.88
CA CYS A 203 29.30 -0.90 12.03
C CYS A 203 28.25 0.07 11.48
N ALA A 204 27.79 -0.16 10.26
CA ALA A 204 26.80 0.68 9.60
C ALA A 204 25.75 -0.16 8.89
N ILE A 205 24.49 0.05 9.22
CA ILE A 205 23.32 -0.54 8.57
C ILE A 205 22.98 0.34 7.36
N ASP A 206 22.96 -0.25 6.15
CA ASP A 206 22.58 0.49 4.95
C ASP A 206 21.05 0.68 4.90
N ARG A 207 20.60 1.88 5.26
CA ARG A 207 19.18 2.27 5.24
C ARG A 207 18.67 2.63 3.83
N THR A 208 19.51 2.56 2.79
CA THR A 208 19.12 2.94 1.43
C THR A 208 17.98 2.05 0.90
N GLY A 209 16.89 2.67 0.46
CA GLY A 209 15.74 1.95 -0.12
C GLY A 209 14.77 1.35 0.90
N LEU A 210 14.99 1.60 2.20
CA LEU A 210 14.02 1.27 3.25
C LEU A 210 13.01 2.41 3.43
N ALA A 211 11.77 2.06 3.76
CA ALA A 211 10.73 3.00 4.13
C ALA A 211 10.54 2.99 5.65
N PHE A 212 10.58 4.18 6.25
CA PHE A 212 10.32 4.41 7.66
C PHE A 212 9.06 5.26 7.80
N ASP A 213 8.37 5.13 8.92
CA ASP A 213 7.27 6.03 9.25
C ASP A 213 7.76 7.34 9.89
N ASP A 214 6.82 8.20 10.28
CA ASP A 214 7.11 9.52 10.87
C ASP A 214 7.87 9.44 12.22
N GLU A 215 7.94 8.26 12.84
CA GLU A 215 8.66 8.00 14.10
C GLU A 215 10.00 7.24 13.90
N ASP A 216 10.48 7.14 12.65
CA ASP A 216 11.70 6.42 12.23
C ASP A 216 11.66 4.90 12.49
N PHE A 217 10.47 4.29 12.46
CA PHE A 217 10.31 2.84 12.54
C PHE A 217 10.27 2.20 11.16
N LEU A 218 11.05 1.13 10.99
CA LEU A 218 10.90 0.20 9.88
C LEU A 218 9.68 -0.70 10.15
N ILE A 219 8.66 -0.61 9.29
CA ILE A 219 7.45 -1.41 9.38
C ILE A 219 7.67 -2.74 8.65
N ILE A 220 7.50 -3.86 9.37
CA ILE A 220 7.63 -5.22 8.80
C ILE A 220 6.35 -6.01 9.09
N ASN A 221 5.69 -6.53 8.05
CA ASN A 221 4.43 -7.28 8.22
C ASN A 221 4.63 -8.51 9.10
N LYS A 222 3.56 -8.94 9.77
CA LYS A 222 3.59 -10.09 10.69
C LYS A 222 4.09 -11.35 9.96
N GLY A 223 5.06 -12.04 10.55
CA GLY A 223 5.67 -13.25 9.99
C GLY A 223 6.61 -13.05 8.79
N GLU A 224 6.78 -11.81 8.31
CA GLU A 224 7.71 -11.52 7.22
C GLU A 224 9.16 -11.36 7.69
N ARG A 225 10.07 -11.36 6.71
CA ARG A 225 11.50 -11.16 6.90
C ARG A 225 12.01 -10.08 5.95
N VAL A 226 12.77 -9.14 6.49
CA VAL A 226 13.52 -8.14 5.69
C VAL A 226 15.01 -8.47 5.74
N VAL A 227 15.70 -8.20 4.64
CA VAL A 227 17.16 -8.35 4.50
C VAL A 227 17.74 -6.97 4.24
N ILE A 228 18.64 -6.53 5.11
CA ILE A 228 19.23 -5.19 5.08
C ILE A 228 20.75 -5.35 4.91
N PRO A 229 21.38 -4.73 3.91
CA PRO A 229 22.83 -4.72 3.79
C PRO A 229 23.48 -3.99 4.97
N ALA A 230 24.65 -4.44 5.41
CA ALA A 230 25.42 -3.78 6.45
C ALA A 230 26.92 -3.87 6.17
N LYS A 231 27.66 -2.82 6.54
CA LYS A 231 29.11 -2.78 6.56
C LYS A 231 29.61 -2.96 7.98
N ILE A 232 30.28 -4.07 8.25
CA ILE A 232 30.78 -4.43 9.57
C ILE A 232 32.26 -4.84 9.49
N GLU A 233 33.13 -4.09 10.14
CA GLU A 233 34.55 -4.34 10.30
C GLU A 233 34.89 -4.35 11.80
N GLY A 234 35.65 -5.36 12.22
CA GLY A 234 36.05 -5.57 13.61
C GLY A 234 35.91 -7.02 14.04
N GLU A 235 36.09 -7.28 15.33
CA GLU A 235 36.01 -8.60 15.94
C GLU A 235 34.61 -8.90 16.50
N ASN A 236 34.19 -10.17 16.34
CA ASN A 236 33.01 -10.74 17.03
C ASN A 236 31.69 -9.96 16.86
N PRO A 237 31.21 -9.71 15.63
CA PRO A 237 29.98 -8.97 15.42
C PRO A 237 28.78 -9.69 16.07
N GLN A 238 27.94 -8.92 16.76
CA GLN A 238 26.75 -9.38 17.47
C GLN A 238 25.52 -8.62 17.00
N VAL A 239 24.36 -9.25 17.14
CA VAL A 239 23.06 -8.62 16.94
C VAL A 239 22.16 -8.91 18.12
N THR A 240 21.43 -7.89 18.57
CA THR A 240 20.36 -8.00 19.57
C THR A 240 19.07 -7.43 18.99
N TYR A 241 17.93 -7.86 19.53
CA TYR A 241 16.62 -7.55 18.98
C TYR A 241 15.54 -7.57 20.07
N PRO A 242 14.42 -6.87 19.85
CA PRO A 242 13.32 -6.83 20.81
C PRO A 242 12.66 -8.20 21.00
N GLN A 243 12.00 -8.39 22.14
CA GLN A 243 11.29 -9.64 22.44
C GLN A 243 10.25 -9.98 21.35
N GLY A 244 10.19 -11.25 20.95
CA GLY A 244 9.28 -11.75 19.91
C GLY A 244 9.80 -11.55 18.48
N TRP A 245 10.73 -10.62 18.27
CA TRP A 245 11.47 -10.51 17.01
C TRP A 245 12.64 -11.49 17.00
N ARG A 246 13.23 -11.67 15.83
CA ARG A 246 14.52 -12.36 15.67
C ARG A 246 15.36 -11.58 14.67
N ALA A 247 16.65 -11.44 14.94
CA ALA A 247 17.59 -10.92 13.96
C ALA A 247 18.86 -11.77 13.91
N THR A 248 19.47 -11.86 12.72
CA THR A 248 20.72 -12.62 12.49
C THR A 248 21.61 -11.87 11.51
N LEU A 249 22.93 -11.95 11.71
CA LEU A 249 23.92 -11.45 10.76
C LEU A 249 24.43 -12.59 9.88
N ASN A 250 24.51 -12.35 8.58
CA ASN A 250 25.11 -13.27 7.61
C ASN A 250 26.25 -12.59 6.89
N LYS A 251 27.47 -13.13 6.98
CA LYS A 251 28.65 -12.57 6.29
C LYS A 251 28.57 -12.91 4.79
N LEU A 252 28.91 -11.95 3.95
CA LEU A 252 29.01 -12.15 2.51
C LEU A 252 30.41 -12.64 2.13
N ASP A 253 30.49 -13.53 1.14
CA ASP A 253 31.77 -13.99 0.57
C ASP A 253 32.50 -12.85 -0.16
N VAL A 254 31.74 -11.96 -0.79
CA VAL A 254 32.23 -10.77 -1.49
C VAL A 254 31.34 -9.60 -1.10
N ALA A 255 31.96 -8.46 -0.78
CA ALA A 255 31.23 -7.24 -0.48
C ALA A 255 30.46 -6.74 -1.71
N ASP A 256 29.31 -6.09 -1.50
CA ASP A 256 28.53 -5.48 -2.59
C ASP A 256 29.23 -4.24 -3.18
N GLU A 257 28.62 -3.62 -4.20
CA GLU A 257 29.17 -2.44 -4.87
C GLU A 257 29.36 -1.23 -3.94
N LYS A 258 28.66 -1.20 -2.80
CA LYS A 258 28.78 -0.15 -1.76
C LYS A 258 29.76 -0.54 -0.64
N GLY A 259 30.35 -1.74 -0.71
CA GLY A 259 31.26 -2.26 0.30
C GLY A 259 30.57 -2.86 1.52
N ASN A 260 29.27 -3.15 1.47
CA ASN A 260 28.59 -3.91 2.53
C ASN A 260 29.04 -5.36 2.47
N ASN A 261 29.45 -5.90 3.61
CA ASN A 261 30.02 -7.24 3.75
C ASN A 261 29.18 -8.18 4.64
N TYR A 262 28.03 -7.70 5.13
CA TYR A 262 27.04 -8.50 5.85
C TYR A 262 25.62 -8.22 5.35
N GLN A 263 24.74 -9.18 5.62
CA GLN A 263 23.29 -9.03 5.58
C GLN A 263 22.73 -9.15 7.00
N LEU A 264 22.01 -8.13 7.43
CA LEU A 264 21.17 -8.16 8.63
C LEU A 264 19.77 -8.68 8.24
N LEU A 265 19.41 -9.87 8.72
CA LEU A 265 18.10 -10.46 8.49
C LEU A 265 17.24 -10.22 9.73
N ILE A 266 16.12 -9.51 9.57
CA ILE A 266 15.16 -9.22 10.65
C ILE A 266 13.86 -9.97 10.36
N PHE A 267 13.38 -10.72 11.34
CA PHE A 267 12.17 -11.54 11.27
C PHE A 267 11.13 -10.94 12.22
N ALA A 268 9.99 -10.56 11.66
CA ALA A 268 8.86 -10.06 12.42
C ALA A 268 8.11 -11.20 13.13
N PRO A 269 7.60 -10.98 14.36
CA PRO A 269 6.75 -11.95 15.03
C PRO A 269 5.48 -12.22 14.21
N ALA A 270 5.01 -13.47 14.23
CA ALA A 270 3.77 -13.89 13.55
C ALA A 270 2.50 -13.65 14.39
N ALA A 271 2.64 -13.45 15.71
CA ALA A 271 1.55 -13.21 16.64
C ALA A 271 1.78 -11.91 17.42
N GLU A 272 0.71 -11.34 17.99
CA GLU A 272 0.85 -10.13 18.80
C GLU A 272 1.64 -10.40 20.06
N ASN A 273 2.68 -9.59 20.27
CA ASN A 273 3.44 -9.61 21.50
C ASN A 273 2.59 -8.97 22.60
N LYS A 274 2.33 -9.73 23.68
CA LYS A 274 1.72 -9.17 24.90
C LYS A 274 2.61 -8.06 25.45
N THR A 275 2.08 -6.85 25.57
CA THR A 275 2.74 -5.75 26.28
C THR A 275 3.03 -6.14 27.72
N LEU A 276 4.27 -5.96 28.19
CA LEU A 276 4.66 -6.16 29.59
C LEU A 276 4.80 -4.81 30.30
N THR A 277 4.16 -4.71 31.46
CA THR A 277 4.10 -3.55 32.36
C THR A 277 5.27 -3.51 33.36
N ARG A 278 6.53 -3.66 32.92
CA ARG A 278 7.68 -3.49 33.85
C ARG A 278 8.77 -2.60 33.27
N ALA A 279 9.19 -1.63 34.09
CA ALA A 279 10.33 -0.77 33.88
C ALA A 279 11.64 -1.58 33.85
N ALA A 280 12.05 -1.98 32.65
CA ALA A 280 13.43 -2.28 32.28
C ALA A 280 13.76 -1.37 31.09
N ALA A 281 15.04 -1.10 30.83
CA ALA A 281 15.49 -0.23 29.73
C ALA A 281 14.70 -0.55 28.44
N ASP A 282 14.07 0.47 27.86
CA ASP A 282 13.13 0.33 26.74
C ASP A 282 13.88 -0.07 25.46
N ASN A 283 14.07 -1.38 25.28
CA ASN A 283 14.56 -2.00 24.05
C ASN A 283 13.40 -2.61 23.24
N THR A 284 12.17 -2.10 23.40
CA THR A 284 10.96 -2.71 22.84
C THR A 284 10.91 -2.68 21.31
N ALA A 285 11.79 -1.90 20.67
CA ALA A 285 11.82 -1.70 19.21
C ALA A 285 13.21 -1.80 18.56
N ASP A 286 14.31 -1.76 19.31
CA ASP A 286 15.66 -1.61 18.73
C ASP A 286 16.25 -2.95 18.29
N VAL A 287 16.47 -3.14 16.99
CA VAL A 287 17.45 -4.11 16.49
C VAL A 287 18.82 -3.43 16.48
N THR A 288 19.76 -3.94 17.27
CA THR A 288 21.08 -3.36 17.45
C THR A 288 22.15 -4.28 16.88
N VAL A 289 22.99 -3.76 15.99
CA VAL A 289 24.21 -4.42 15.51
C VAL A 289 25.39 -3.79 16.24
N GLN A 290 26.30 -4.61 16.74
CA GLN A 290 27.50 -4.14 17.41
C GLN A 290 28.72 -5.00 17.08
N VAL A 291 29.89 -4.39 17.07
CA VAL A 291 31.18 -5.05 16.83
C VAL A 291 32.25 -4.37 17.70
N GLN A 292 33.27 -5.12 18.09
CA GLN A 292 34.34 -4.62 18.96
C GLN A 292 35.71 -4.74 18.28
N GLU A 293 36.62 -3.83 18.60
CA GLU A 293 38.03 -3.92 18.24
C GLU A 293 38.85 -3.49 19.45
N GLY A 294 39.47 -4.44 20.15
CA GLY A 294 40.15 -4.19 21.41
C GLY A 294 39.20 -3.66 22.50
N LEU A 295 39.41 -2.41 22.93
CA LEU A 295 38.56 -1.73 23.93
C LEU A 295 37.44 -0.88 23.31
N PHE A 296 37.45 -0.73 21.99
CA PHE A 296 36.52 0.13 21.26
C PHE A 296 35.33 -0.67 20.75
N TRP A 297 34.17 -0.05 20.77
CA TRP A 297 32.92 -0.62 20.28
C TRP A 297 32.36 0.29 19.19
N ALA A 298 31.72 -0.33 18.20
CA ALA A 298 30.88 0.35 17.23
C ALA A 298 29.49 -0.27 17.27
N VAL A 299 28.48 0.59 17.29
CA VAL A 299 27.08 0.21 17.43
C VAL A 299 26.25 0.99 16.42
N ASP A 300 25.36 0.29 15.72
CA ASP A 300 24.31 0.92 14.91
C ASP A 300 22.97 0.21 15.16
N LYS A 301 21.88 0.97 15.04
CA LYS A 301 20.54 0.56 15.43
C LYS A 301 19.52 0.85 14.35
N ILE A 302 18.48 0.02 14.31
CA ILE A 302 17.28 0.26 13.53
C ILE A 302 16.04 -0.07 14.37
N LYS A 303 15.07 0.85 14.40
CA LYS A 303 13.79 0.64 15.09
C LYS A 303 12.85 -0.17 14.22
N VAL A 304 12.17 -1.15 14.79
CA VAL A 304 11.24 -2.02 14.06
C VAL A 304 9.88 -2.09 14.75
N LYS A 305 8.81 -2.17 13.96
CA LYS A 305 7.47 -2.51 14.45
C LYS A 305 6.65 -3.27 13.42
N ASN A 306 5.62 -3.98 13.89
CA ASN A 306 4.59 -4.49 13.01
C ASN A 306 3.65 -3.35 12.58
N PRO A 307 2.92 -3.50 11.46
CA PRO A 307 1.80 -2.62 11.16
C PRO A 307 0.85 -2.54 12.35
N LYS A 308 0.20 -1.39 12.52
CA LYS A 308 -0.85 -1.18 13.52
C LYS A 308 -1.87 -2.31 13.41
N GLY A 309 -2.13 -3.02 14.51
CA GLY A 309 -3.19 -4.03 14.56
C GLY A 309 -4.53 -3.32 14.45
N LEU A 310 -5.16 -3.38 13.29
CA LEU A 310 -6.47 -2.78 13.04
C LEU A 310 -7.53 -3.85 13.34
N ALA A 311 -8.48 -3.50 14.21
CA ALA A 311 -9.41 -4.47 14.79
C ALA A 311 -10.54 -4.88 13.84
N SER A 312 -10.70 -4.13 12.73
CA SER A 312 -11.78 -4.32 11.79
C SER A 312 -11.41 -3.89 10.38
N ASN A 313 -12.19 -4.33 9.39
CA ASN A 313 -12.05 -3.90 8.00
C ASN A 313 -12.33 -2.39 7.85
N LEU A 314 -13.19 -1.80 8.70
CA LEU A 314 -13.42 -0.36 8.74
C LEU A 314 -12.18 0.40 9.22
N ASP A 315 -11.49 -0.11 10.25
CA ASP A 315 -10.24 0.50 10.73
C ASP A 315 -9.14 0.43 9.67
N MET A 316 -8.99 -0.73 9.00
CA MET A 316 -8.11 -0.91 7.85
C MET A 316 -8.38 0.14 6.77
N TYR A 317 -9.65 0.27 6.39
CA TYR A 317 -10.08 1.22 5.37
C TYR A 317 -9.81 2.67 5.77
N ASN A 318 -10.12 3.05 7.01
CA ASN A 318 -9.94 4.42 7.51
C ASN A 318 -8.48 4.85 7.61
N GLU A 319 -7.57 3.91 7.85
CA GLU A 319 -6.11 4.12 7.83
C GLU A 319 -5.51 4.08 6.41
N GLY A 320 -6.35 3.97 5.38
CA GLY A 320 -5.94 3.95 3.98
C GLY A 320 -5.43 2.60 3.47
N GLN A 321 -5.56 1.52 4.27
CA GLN A 321 -5.23 0.17 3.81
C GLN A 321 -6.33 -0.41 2.91
N ALA A 322 -5.93 -1.29 1.99
CA ALA A 322 -6.86 -1.95 1.09
C ALA A 322 -7.59 -3.11 1.77
N VAL A 323 -8.92 -3.17 1.58
CA VAL A 323 -9.73 -4.36 1.85
C VAL A 323 -9.92 -5.12 0.54
N ILE A 324 -9.60 -6.41 0.50
CA ILE A 324 -9.69 -7.21 -0.73
C ILE A 324 -11.08 -7.86 -0.84
N VAL A 325 -11.78 -7.61 -1.95
CA VAL A 325 -13.07 -8.25 -2.27
C VAL A 325 -13.07 -8.71 -3.72
N GLY A 326 -13.33 -10.00 -3.96
CA GLY A 326 -13.39 -10.57 -5.32
C GLY A 326 -12.13 -10.36 -6.18
N GLY A 327 -10.98 -10.05 -5.58
CA GLY A 327 -9.73 -9.75 -6.28
C GLY A 327 -9.49 -8.28 -6.62
N LEU A 328 -10.32 -7.35 -6.13
CA LEU A 328 -10.05 -5.90 -6.22
C LEU A 328 -9.76 -5.30 -4.84
N GLU A 329 -8.86 -4.32 -4.84
CA GLU A 329 -8.49 -3.51 -3.68
C GLU A 329 -9.53 -2.40 -3.45
N ILE A 330 -10.12 -2.39 -2.27
CA ILE A 330 -11.09 -1.38 -1.84
C ILE A 330 -10.39 -0.44 -0.86
N THR A 331 -10.12 0.79 -1.30
CA THR A 331 -9.38 1.81 -0.51
C THR A 331 -10.20 3.08 -0.31
N LYS A 332 -9.88 3.82 0.77
CA LYS A 332 -10.46 5.13 1.06
C LYS A 332 -10.19 6.16 -0.03
N GLU A 333 -8.97 6.16 -0.57
CA GLU A 333 -8.57 7.04 -1.66
C GLU A 333 -9.48 6.90 -2.90
N LYS A 334 -9.83 5.66 -3.25
CA LYS A 334 -10.62 5.39 -4.47
C LYS A 334 -12.12 5.53 -4.27
N TYR A 335 -12.63 5.17 -3.09
CA TYR A 335 -14.08 5.01 -2.87
C TYR A 335 -14.70 6.00 -1.88
N GLY A 336 -13.89 6.83 -1.21
CA GLY A 336 -14.35 7.92 -0.35
C GLY A 336 -14.53 7.53 1.11
N GLU A 337 -15.32 8.31 1.84
CA GLU A 337 -15.60 8.02 3.25
C GLU A 337 -16.52 6.81 3.40
N ALA A 338 -16.32 6.05 4.48
CA ALA A 338 -17.14 4.89 4.82
C ALA A 338 -18.01 5.12 6.04
N GLN A 339 -19.12 4.38 6.11
CA GLN A 339 -20.05 4.38 7.22
C GLN A 339 -20.15 2.99 7.84
N GLU A 340 -20.12 2.94 9.17
CA GLU A 340 -20.43 1.72 9.92
C GLU A 340 -21.95 1.51 10.02
N ILE A 341 -22.40 0.28 9.80
CA ILE A 341 -23.78 -0.15 9.93
C ILE A 341 -23.89 -1.13 11.11
N THR A 342 -24.66 -0.72 12.12
CA THR A 342 -24.94 -1.51 13.34
C THR A 342 -26.42 -1.85 13.53
N THR A 343 -27.31 -1.27 12.70
CA THR A 343 -28.76 -1.49 12.77
C THR A 343 -29.37 -1.59 11.37
N ASN A 344 -30.55 -2.23 11.28
CA ASN A 344 -31.34 -2.26 10.05
C ASN A 344 -31.71 -0.85 9.59
N GLY A 345 -31.79 -0.62 8.28
CA GLY A 345 -32.14 0.70 7.76
C GLY A 345 -32.11 0.84 6.25
N ALA A 346 -32.59 1.98 5.78
CA ALA A 346 -32.44 2.37 4.38
C ALA A 346 -31.01 2.89 4.13
N ILE A 347 -30.48 2.60 2.94
CA ILE A 347 -29.18 3.08 2.48
C ILE A 347 -29.32 3.80 1.14
N ALA A 348 -28.33 4.63 0.83
CA ALA A 348 -28.20 5.30 -0.46
C ALA A 348 -26.96 4.76 -1.19
N GLY A 349 -26.25 5.60 -1.93
CA GLY A 349 -24.90 5.31 -2.37
C GLY A 349 -23.88 5.58 -1.28
N GLY A 350 -22.81 4.79 -1.22
CA GLY A 350 -21.73 4.93 -0.26
C GLY A 350 -20.92 3.66 -0.07
N VAL A 351 -19.99 3.71 0.89
CA VAL A 351 -19.19 2.58 1.36
C VAL A 351 -19.65 2.21 2.77
N TYR A 352 -20.09 0.97 2.94
CA TYR A 352 -20.72 0.49 4.17
C TYR A 352 -19.97 -0.73 4.72
N PHE A 353 -19.55 -0.63 5.98
CA PHE A 353 -19.02 -1.75 6.76
C PHE A 353 -20.06 -2.21 7.77
N VAL A 354 -20.49 -3.47 7.68
CA VAL A 354 -21.60 -4.01 8.48
C VAL A 354 -21.06 -4.82 9.65
N SER A 355 -21.44 -4.45 10.87
CA SER A 355 -20.84 -4.97 12.11
C SER A 355 -21.62 -6.08 12.80
N ALA A 356 -22.77 -6.51 12.24
CA ALA A 356 -23.56 -7.61 12.79
C ALA A 356 -24.19 -8.47 11.69
N ASN A 357 -24.38 -9.75 12.01
CA ASN A 357 -25.05 -10.70 11.12
C ASN A 357 -26.55 -10.37 10.95
N ASP A 358 -27.05 -10.70 9.76
CA ASP A 358 -28.46 -10.65 9.36
C ASP A 358 -29.11 -9.26 9.39
N LEU A 359 -28.30 -8.20 9.55
CA LEU A 359 -28.78 -6.83 9.38
C LEU A 359 -29.38 -6.64 7.99
N THR A 360 -30.53 -5.99 7.94
CA THR A 360 -31.29 -5.75 6.72
C THR A 360 -31.14 -4.31 6.28
N LEU A 361 -30.53 -4.16 5.11
CA LEU A 361 -30.35 -2.92 4.38
C LEU A 361 -31.37 -2.85 3.24
N THR A 362 -31.98 -1.69 3.06
CA THR A 362 -32.94 -1.45 1.98
C THR A 362 -32.45 -0.33 1.08
N TYR A 363 -32.26 -0.63 -0.21
CA TYR A 363 -31.99 0.35 -1.24
C TYR A 363 -33.28 0.69 -2.00
N ASN A 364 -33.71 1.96 -1.94
CA ASN A 364 -34.96 2.42 -2.58
C ASN A 364 -34.82 3.77 -3.32
N GLN A 365 -33.59 4.14 -3.69
CA GLN A 365 -33.31 5.41 -4.34
C GLN A 365 -33.98 5.50 -5.72
N GLY A 366 -34.36 6.71 -6.12
CA GLY A 366 -34.91 6.98 -7.45
C GLY A 366 -33.87 6.81 -8.56
N THR A 367 -34.07 7.47 -9.70
CA THR A 367 -33.18 7.37 -10.87
C THR A 367 -31.87 8.17 -10.74
N SER A 368 -31.51 8.60 -9.53
CA SER A 368 -30.29 9.34 -9.27
C SER A 368 -29.08 8.43 -9.38
N VAL A 369 -28.05 8.90 -10.08
CA VAL A 369 -26.80 8.15 -10.22
C VAL A 369 -26.16 7.95 -8.85
N VAL A 370 -25.84 6.69 -8.55
CA VAL A 370 -25.10 6.25 -7.39
C VAL A 370 -23.71 5.88 -7.86
N GLU A 371 -22.71 6.68 -7.47
CA GLU A 371 -21.32 6.45 -7.85
C GLU A 371 -20.84 5.09 -7.33
N ASN A 372 -20.93 4.89 -6.02
CA ASN A 372 -20.53 3.64 -5.37
C ASN A 372 -21.67 3.10 -4.51
N LEU A 373 -21.86 1.79 -4.53
CA LEU A 373 -22.63 1.05 -3.54
C LEU A 373 -21.78 -0.15 -3.11
N ILE A 374 -21.11 0.00 -1.98
CA ILE A 374 -20.15 -0.99 -1.47
C ILE A 374 -20.63 -1.45 -0.09
N ILE A 375 -20.84 -2.75 0.07
CA ILE A 375 -21.33 -3.37 1.31
C ILE A 375 -20.41 -4.54 1.65
N ILE A 376 -19.66 -4.38 2.74
CA ILE A 376 -18.61 -5.32 3.16
C ILE A 376 -18.80 -5.63 4.65
N PRO A 377 -18.55 -6.87 5.11
CA PRO A 377 -18.55 -7.18 6.53
C PRO A 377 -17.41 -6.45 7.26
N ASN A 378 -17.68 -5.93 8.46
CA ASN A 378 -16.68 -5.22 9.26
C ASN A 378 -15.61 -6.16 9.86
N SER A 379 -15.94 -7.45 10.00
CA SER A 379 -15.01 -8.50 10.40
C SER A 379 -15.38 -9.83 9.74
N ASP A 380 -14.49 -10.82 9.80
CA ASP A 380 -14.77 -12.16 9.27
C ASP A 380 -15.88 -12.91 10.05
N GLU A 381 -16.26 -12.42 11.23
CA GLU A 381 -17.39 -12.96 12.00
C GLU A 381 -18.76 -12.60 11.39
N VAL A 382 -18.81 -11.56 10.56
CA VAL A 382 -20.03 -11.17 9.84
C VAL A 382 -20.10 -11.94 8.51
N THR A 383 -20.87 -13.02 8.52
CA THR A 383 -21.03 -13.97 7.42
C THR A 383 -22.32 -13.79 6.64
N SER A 384 -23.26 -12.97 7.11
CA SER A 384 -24.57 -12.75 6.48
C SER A 384 -25.03 -11.30 6.63
N ILE A 385 -25.34 -10.65 5.51
CA ILE A 385 -25.91 -9.30 5.43
C ILE A 385 -27.10 -9.37 4.47
N ASN A 386 -28.25 -8.79 4.81
CA ASN A 386 -29.41 -8.79 3.92
C ASN A 386 -29.49 -7.46 3.16
N LEU A 387 -29.62 -7.50 1.84
CA LEU A 387 -29.84 -6.33 0.99
C LEU A 387 -31.12 -6.50 0.16
N ASN A 388 -32.13 -5.70 0.45
CA ASN A 388 -33.34 -5.58 -0.37
C ASN A 388 -33.18 -4.42 -1.36
N ILE A 389 -33.34 -4.71 -2.65
CA ILE A 389 -33.29 -3.72 -3.73
C ILE A 389 -34.72 -3.50 -4.24
N ASP A 390 -35.35 -2.43 -3.74
CA ASP A 390 -36.73 -2.05 -4.07
C ASP A 390 -36.81 -1.18 -5.35
N LYS A 391 -35.69 -0.61 -5.80
CA LYS A 391 -35.57 0.14 -7.05
C LYS A 391 -34.21 -0.11 -7.70
N SER A 392 -34.15 0.01 -9.02
CA SER A 392 -32.91 -0.16 -9.78
C SER A 392 -31.83 0.81 -9.30
N ILE A 393 -30.60 0.31 -9.19
CA ILE A 393 -29.39 1.06 -8.87
C ILE A 393 -28.86 1.67 -10.17
N TYR A 394 -28.89 3.00 -10.28
CA TYR A 394 -28.33 3.73 -11.41
C TYR A 394 -26.82 3.91 -11.17
N LEU A 395 -26.02 2.93 -11.60
CA LEU A 395 -24.63 2.78 -11.18
C LEU A 395 -23.65 3.67 -11.98
N GLY A 396 -22.94 4.54 -11.28
CA GLY A 396 -21.91 5.44 -11.83
C GLY A 396 -20.49 4.87 -11.82
N ASN A 397 -20.13 4.00 -10.87
CA ASN A 397 -18.79 3.42 -10.80
C ASN A 397 -18.79 1.98 -10.28
N ALA A 398 -19.03 1.74 -8.99
CA ALA A 398 -18.83 0.40 -8.40
C ALA A 398 -20.01 -0.13 -7.57
N LEU A 399 -20.44 -1.36 -7.87
CA LEU A 399 -21.33 -2.16 -7.02
C LEU A 399 -20.51 -3.32 -6.45
N ILE A 400 -20.29 -3.33 -5.14
CA ILE A 400 -19.48 -4.35 -4.48
C ILE A 400 -20.25 -4.88 -3.27
N CYS A 401 -20.50 -6.19 -3.25
CA CYS A 401 -21.15 -6.85 -2.13
C CYS A 401 -20.35 -8.09 -1.71
N LYS A 402 -20.08 -8.22 -0.42
CA LYS A 402 -19.46 -9.41 0.20
C LYS A 402 -20.38 -9.97 1.28
N ASN A 403 -20.52 -11.30 1.37
CA ASN A 403 -21.33 -11.98 2.39
C ASN A 403 -22.80 -11.49 2.44
N THR A 404 -23.37 -11.15 1.27
CA THR A 404 -24.66 -10.46 1.18
C THR A 404 -25.75 -11.31 0.50
N ASN A 405 -26.93 -11.42 1.13
CA ASN A 405 -28.16 -11.93 0.55
C ASN A 405 -28.87 -10.79 -0.18
N ILE A 406 -28.65 -10.70 -1.48
CA ILE A 406 -29.23 -9.71 -2.39
C ILE A 406 -30.58 -10.21 -2.87
N LYS A 407 -31.64 -9.48 -2.53
CA LYS A 407 -33.01 -9.76 -2.97
C LYS A 407 -33.54 -8.59 -3.78
N TYR A 408 -33.85 -8.84 -5.05
CA TYR A 408 -34.58 -7.87 -5.86
C TYR A 408 -36.07 -8.00 -5.57
N THR A 409 -36.67 -6.95 -5.05
CA THR A 409 -38.06 -6.89 -4.57
C THR A 409 -38.92 -5.96 -5.42
N ALA A 410 -38.29 -5.18 -6.31
CA ALA A 410 -38.98 -4.25 -7.20
C ALA A 410 -39.80 -4.99 -8.28
N THR A 411 -40.85 -4.33 -8.77
CA THR A 411 -41.56 -4.73 -10.00
C THR A 411 -40.97 -4.08 -11.26
N ALA A 412 -39.84 -3.38 -11.12
CA ALA A 412 -39.11 -2.75 -12.21
C ALA A 412 -38.20 -3.78 -12.92
N THR A 413 -37.49 -3.36 -13.97
CA THR A 413 -36.67 -4.25 -14.82
C THR A 413 -35.37 -4.72 -14.13
N TYR A 414 -34.17 -4.35 -14.57
CA TYR A 414 -32.93 -4.90 -14.01
C TYR A 414 -32.57 -4.22 -12.68
N PRO A 415 -32.07 -4.94 -11.66
CA PRO A 415 -31.54 -4.38 -10.42
C PRO A 415 -30.47 -3.31 -10.64
N VAL A 416 -29.63 -3.46 -11.68
CA VAL A 416 -28.53 -2.53 -11.96
C VAL A 416 -28.67 -1.91 -13.36
N ARG A 417 -28.58 -0.59 -13.39
CA ARG A 417 -28.59 0.29 -14.57
C ARG A 417 -27.26 1.02 -14.69
N VAL A 418 -26.36 0.50 -15.50
CA VAL A 418 -25.00 1.04 -15.64
C VAL A 418 -25.03 2.33 -16.45
N GLN A 419 -24.42 3.38 -15.91
CA GLN A 419 -24.39 4.73 -16.48
C GLN A 419 -23.04 5.08 -17.11
N SER A 420 -21.97 4.42 -16.64
CA SER A 420 -20.60 4.79 -16.96
C SER A 420 -19.89 3.76 -17.82
N LYS A 421 -18.75 4.20 -18.37
CA LYS A 421 -17.78 3.30 -18.98
C LYS A 421 -16.85 2.76 -17.92
N GLU A 422 -16.51 1.50 -18.05
CA GLU A 422 -15.60 0.77 -17.17
C GLU A 422 -16.11 0.61 -15.73
N ALA A 423 -17.44 0.50 -15.54
CA ALA A 423 -18.01 0.22 -14.22
C ALA A 423 -17.53 -1.13 -13.66
N SER A 424 -17.48 -1.23 -12.34
CA SER A 424 -17.05 -2.45 -11.63
C SER A 424 -18.22 -3.07 -10.87
N ILE A 425 -18.49 -4.35 -11.09
CA ILE A 425 -19.49 -5.11 -10.34
C ILE A 425 -18.79 -6.31 -9.71
N ILE A 426 -18.79 -6.39 -8.38
CA ILE A 426 -18.19 -7.48 -7.62
C ILE A 426 -19.23 -8.06 -6.66
N ILE A 427 -19.48 -9.35 -6.78
CA ILE A 427 -20.41 -10.09 -5.93
C ILE A 427 -19.65 -11.31 -5.39
N ASP A 428 -19.32 -11.30 -4.10
CA ASP A 428 -18.42 -12.27 -3.47
C ASP A 428 -19.07 -12.92 -2.25
N ARG A 429 -19.21 -14.26 -2.26
CA ARG A 429 -19.91 -15.02 -1.19
C ARG A 429 -21.33 -14.51 -0.94
N CYS A 430 -22.09 -14.25 -1.99
CA CYS A 430 -23.45 -13.72 -1.89
C CYS A 430 -24.51 -14.76 -2.25
N THR A 431 -25.77 -14.43 -1.96
CA THR A 431 -26.94 -15.10 -2.55
C THR A 431 -27.77 -14.08 -3.31
N ILE A 432 -28.18 -14.36 -4.54
CA ILE A 432 -29.07 -13.51 -5.35
C ILE A 432 -30.40 -14.21 -5.56
N SER A 433 -31.50 -13.49 -5.32
CA SER A 433 -32.88 -13.94 -5.57
C SER A 433 -33.78 -12.80 -6.08
N GLY A 434 -34.97 -13.17 -6.57
CA GLY A 434 -35.97 -12.20 -7.05
C GLY A 434 -35.72 -11.61 -8.45
N LEU A 435 -34.78 -12.17 -9.22
CA LEU A 435 -34.56 -11.73 -10.61
C LEU A 435 -35.75 -12.06 -11.51
N LEU A 436 -36.03 -11.17 -12.47
CA LEU A 436 -37.20 -11.25 -13.35
C LEU A 436 -36.83 -11.67 -14.78
N PHE A 437 -37.67 -12.53 -15.37
CA PHE A 437 -37.59 -12.89 -16.79
C PHE A 437 -37.99 -11.73 -17.70
N GLY A 438 -37.47 -11.73 -18.93
CA GLY A 438 -37.47 -10.56 -19.82
C GLY A 438 -36.49 -9.46 -19.37
N SER A 439 -35.82 -9.65 -18.24
CA SER A 439 -34.81 -8.76 -17.66
C SER A 439 -33.58 -9.56 -17.23
N GLY A 440 -33.11 -9.39 -15.98
CA GLY A 440 -31.84 -9.95 -15.55
C GLY A 440 -31.25 -9.21 -14.35
N PHE A 441 -29.92 -9.10 -14.29
CA PHE A 441 -29.21 -8.45 -13.18
C PHE A 441 -28.68 -7.04 -13.53
N ALA A 442 -27.86 -6.91 -14.58
CA ALA A 442 -27.26 -5.66 -15.00
C ALA A 442 -27.42 -5.39 -16.51
N MET A 443 -27.78 -4.16 -16.85
CA MET A 443 -27.80 -3.64 -18.23
C MET A 443 -27.40 -2.16 -18.25
N PRO A 444 -26.97 -1.60 -19.39
CA PRO A 444 -26.77 -0.15 -19.50
C PRO A 444 -28.10 0.58 -19.41
N GLU A 445 -28.14 1.78 -18.87
CA GLU A 445 -29.33 2.63 -18.92
C GLU A 445 -29.58 3.16 -20.33
N VAL A 446 -28.52 3.71 -20.94
CA VAL A 446 -28.56 4.17 -22.32
C VAL A 446 -27.71 3.23 -23.16
N LYS A 447 -28.30 2.73 -24.24
CA LYS A 447 -27.67 1.79 -25.16
C LYS A 447 -26.34 2.37 -25.67
N ASP A 448 -25.30 1.54 -25.68
CA ASP A 448 -23.95 1.87 -26.19
C ASP A 448 -23.20 2.98 -25.42
N GLU A 449 -23.75 3.51 -24.33
CA GLU A 449 -23.10 4.57 -23.52
C GLU A 449 -22.34 4.03 -22.31
N ALA A 450 -22.55 2.77 -21.92
CA ALA A 450 -21.90 2.14 -20.77
C ALA A 450 -21.09 0.88 -21.13
N SER A 451 -20.10 0.57 -20.29
CA SER A 451 -19.29 -0.65 -20.36
C SER A 451 -18.93 -1.13 -18.96
N ILE A 452 -18.65 -2.42 -18.83
CA ILE A 452 -18.11 -3.01 -17.61
C ILE A 452 -16.60 -3.18 -17.76
N GLY A 453 -15.83 -2.60 -16.85
CA GLY A 453 -14.39 -2.82 -16.79
C GLY A 453 -14.08 -4.16 -16.12
N TYR A 454 -14.84 -4.47 -15.06
CA TYR A 454 -14.69 -5.71 -14.30
C TYR A 454 -16.06 -6.20 -13.79
N PHE A 455 -16.45 -7.40 -14.20
CA PHE A 455 -17.55 -8.16 -13.60
C PHE A 455 -16.96 -9.37 -12.90
N GLY A 456 -16.95 -9.36 -11.57
CA GLY A 456 -16.54 -10.48 -10.74
C GLY A 456 -17.73 -11.04 -9.98
N MET A 457 -18.06 -12.31 -10.19
CA MET A 457 -18.98 -13.04 -9.33
C MET A 457 -18.27 -14.31 -8.84
N THR A 458 -18.02 -14.37 -7.54
CA THR A 458 -17.25 -15.45 -6.91
C THR A 458 -18.02 -15.99 -5.72
N ASP A 459 -17.94 -17.30 -5.51
CA ASP A 459 -18.54 -17.98 -4.36
C ASP A 459 -20.04 -17.68 -4.16
N THR A 460 -20.78 -17.37 -5.21
CA THR A 460 -22.15 -16.84 -5.11
C THR A 460 -23.22 -17.82 -5.57
N ASN A 461 -24.36 -17.81 -4.89
CA ASN A 461 -25.55 -18.59 -5.26
C ASN A 461 -26.57 -17.70 -5.97
N ILE A 462 -27.05 -18.10 -7.14
CA ILE A 462 -28.18 -17.45 -7.84
C ILE A 462 -29.35 -18.43 -7.82
N LYS A 463 -30.36 -18.10 -7.01
CA LYS A 463 -31.60 -18.84 -6.90
C LYS A 463 -32.63 -18.29 -7.89
N VAL A 464 -33.01 -19.10 -8.87
CA VAL A 464 -34.11 -18.82 -9.79
C VAL A 464 -35.38 -19.48 -9.25
N GLU A 465 -36.38 -18.67 -8.91
CA GLU A 465 -37.61 -19.14 -8.23
C GLU A 465 -38.77 -19.38 -9.20
N ASN A 466 -38.81 -18.62 -10.29
CA ASN A 466 -39.85 -18.68 -11.30
C ASN A 466 -39.33 -19.32 -12.59
N THR A 467 -40.24 -19.65 -13.50
CA THR A 467 -39.94 -20.09 -14.85
C THR A 467 -40.17 -18.97 -15.85
N GLY A 468 -39.61 -19.11 -17.04
CA GLY A 468 -39.71 -18.13 -18.10
C GLY A 468 -38.51 -18.13 -19.03
N THR A 469 -38.50 -17.17 -19.95
CA THR A 469 -37.47 -17.03 -20.98
C THR A 469 -36.75 -15.68 -20.84
N ASN A 470 -35.44 -15.67 -21.10
CA ASN A 470 -34.58 -14.48 -21.11
C ASN A 470 -34.30 -13.91 -19.71
N LEU A 471 -33.32 -14.47 -19.01
CA LEU A 471 -32.76 -13.92 -17.77
C LEU A 471 -31.25 -13.74 -17.96
N TYR A 472 -30.79 -12.49 -18.01
CA TYR A 472 -29.41 -12.17 -18.37
C TYR A 472 -28.67 -11.46 -17.23
N LEU A 473 -27.56 -12.00 -16.74
CA LEU A 473 -26.80 -11.33 -15.68
C LEU A 473 -26.14 -10.06 -16.18
N VAL A 474 -25.51 -10.11 -17.35
CA VAL A 474 -24.95 -8.94 -18.04
C VAL A 474 -25.44 -8.93 -19.48
N THR A 475 -25.95 -7.78 -19.94
CA THR A 475 -26.42 -7.63 -21.32
C THR A 475 -26.20 -6.25 -21.90
N ASN A 476 -26.17 -6.16 -23.23
CA ASN A 476 -26.19 -4.92 -24.02
C ASN A 476 -25.00 -3.95 -23.80
N MET A 477 -23.87 -4.43 -23.29
CA MET A 477 -22.67 -3.62 -23.09
C MET A 477 -21.40 -4.46 -23.19
N ASN A 478 -20.29 -3.83 -23.54
CA ASN A 478 -18.98 -4.49 -23.54
C ASN A 478 -18.54 -4.79 -22.11
N CYS A 479 -17.75 -5.87 -21.96
CA CYS A 479 -17.13 -6.23 -20.69
C CYS A 479 -15.64 -6.45 -20.92
N ASN A 480 -14.76 -5.76 -20.21
CA ASN A 480 -13.33 -6.02 -20.32
C ASN A 480 -12.99 -7.36 -19.64
N GLU A 481 -13.18 -7.49 -18.32
CA GLU A 481 -12.98 -8.77 -17.63
C GLU A 481 -14.29 -9.32 -17.04
N LEU A 482 -14.66 -10.53 -17.45
CA LEU A 482 -15.81 -11.28 -16.95
C LEU A 482 -15.30 -12.52 -16.19
N ARG A 483 -15.31 -12.44 -14.87
CA ARG A 483 -14.92 -13.51 -13.95
C ARG A 483 -16.16 -14.07 -13.26
N PHE A 484 -16.49 -15.32 -13.57
CA PHE A 484 -17.59 -16.06 -12.99
C PHE A 484 -17.03 -17.38 -12.45
N GLU A 485 -16.71 -17.41 -11.16
CA GLU A 485 -15.98 -18.50 -10.52
C GLU A 485 -16.67 -19.06 -9.28
N ASN A 486 -16.69 -20.38 -9.14
CA ASN A 486 -17.23 -21.06 -7.95
C ASN A 486 -18.66 -20.66 -7.56
N ASN A 487 -19.51 -20.40 -8.56
CA ASN A 487 -20.91 -20.02 -8.37
C ASN A 487 -21.87 -21.19 -8.61
N ILE A 488 -23.02 -21.16 -7.94
CA ILE A 488 -24.14 -22.06 -8.19
C ILE A 488 -25.29 -21.25 -8.79
N VAL A 489 -25.78 -21.64 -9.97
CA VAL A 489 -27.01 -21.10 -10.56
C VAL A 489 -28.01 -22.25 -10.69
N TYR A 490 -29.18 -22.11 -10.08
CA TYR A 490 -30.14 -23.20 -10.05
C TYR A 490 -31.59 -22.73 -10.14
N TYR A 491 -32.41 -23.52 -10.82
CA TYR A 491 -33.86 -23.43 -10.70
C TYR A 491 -34.31 -24.18 -9.44
N SER A 492 -34.96 -23.46 -8.53
CA SER A 492 -35.40 -24.02 -7.24
C SER A 492 -36.65 -24.89 -7.32
N GLY A 493 -37.36 -24.87 -8.46
CA GLY A 493 -38.51 -25.72 -8.72
C GLY A 493 -38.17 -27.04 -9.43
N VAL A 494 -39.22 -27.71 -9.90
CA VAL A 494 -39.13 -28.95 -10.68
C VAL A 494 -39.29 -28.60 -12.16
N PRO A 495 -38.26 -28.80 -13.00
CA PRO A 495 -38.35 -28.48 -14.41
C PRO A 495 -39.20 -29.51 -15.17
N GLU A 496 -40.02 -29.02 -16.10
CA GLU A 496 -40.83 -29.81 -17.03
C GLU A 496 -41.15 -28.99 -18.30
N ALA A 497 -41.75 -29.60 -19.32
CA ALA A 497 -41.93 -29.00 -20.66
C ALA A 497 -42.58 -27.61 -20.69
N THR A 498 -43.46 -27.33 -19.73
CA THR A 498 -44.16 -26.04 -19.62
C THR A 498 -43.67 -25.17 -18.46
N SER A 499 -42.66 -25.65 -17.72
CA SER A 499 -42.17 -25.04 -16.48
C SER A 499 -40.66 -25.25 -16.35
N ASN A 500 -39.90 -24.55 -17.18
CA ASN A 500 -38.44 -24.59 -17.23
C ASN A 500 -37.84 -23.18 -17.29
N VAL A 501 -36.54 -23.06 -17.01
CA VAL A 501 -35.79 -21.81 -17.13
C VAL A 501 -35.10 -21.77 -18.47
N GLU A 502 -35.61 -20.96 -19.39
CA GLU A 502 -35.13 -20.88 -20.77
C GLU A 502 -34.24 -19.65 -21.01
N ASN A 503 -33.27 -19.82 -21.93
CA ASN A 503 -32.37 -18.77 -22.39
C ASN A 503 -31.71 -17.95 -21.25
N PHE A 504 -31.25 -18.61 -20.19
CA PHE A 504 -30.43 -17.95 -19.18
C PHE A 504 -29.06 -17.58 -19.75
N LYS A 505 -28.51 -16.45 -19.32
CA LYS A 505 -27.18 -15.98 -19.75
C LYS A 505 -26.41 -15.38 -18.58
N VAL A 506 -25.16 -15.79 -18.41
CA VAL A 506 -24.18 -14.99 -17.65
C VAL A 506 -23.84 -13.73 -18.44
N PHE A 507 -23.68 -13.86 -19.76
CA PHE A 507 -23.46 -12.72 -20.65
C PHE A 507 -24.26 -12.87 -21.94
N GLN A 508 -25.04 -11.85 -22.29
CA GLN A 508 -25.82 -11.76 -23.53
C GLN A 508 -25.43 -10.51 -24.31
N GLY A 509 -24.80 -10.69 -25.47
CA GLY A 509 -24.42 -9.54 -26.29
C GLY A 509 -23.72 -9.95 -27.56
N PRO A 510 -24.40 -10.51 -28.57
CA PRO A 510 -23.75 -10.88 -29.83
C PRO A 510 -23.15 -9.69 -30.60
N SER A 511 -23.46 -8.46 -30.22
CA SER A 511 -22.84 -7.22 -30.73
C SER A 511 -21.78 -6.63 -29.79
N TYR A 512 -21.56 -7.22 -28.62
CA TYR A 512 -20.69 -6.70 -27.55
C TYR A 512 -19.61 -7.71 -27.19
N SER A 513 -18.39 -7.23 -26.96
CA SER A 513 -17.24 -8.10 -26.72
C SER A 513 -16.98 -8.34 -25.25
N VAL A 514 -16.39 -9.49 -24.95
CA VAL A 514 -15.69 -9.76 -23.69
C VAL A 514 -14.19 -9.79 -23.98
N ASN A 515 -13.34 -9.06 -23.25
CA ASN A 515 -11.89 -9.15 -23.51
C ASN A 515 -11.28 -10.39 -22.84
N LYS A 516 -11.63 -10.67 -21.58
CA LYS A 516 -11.16 -11.84 -20.82
C LYS A 516 -12.32 -12.53 -20.12
N LEU A 517 -12.50 -13.83 -20.37
CA LEU A 517 -13.49 -14.68 -19.72
C LEU A 517 -12.81 -15.71 -18.81
N THR A 518 -13.22 -15.73 -17.55
CA THR A 518 -12.97 -16.85 -16.63
C THR A 518 -14.30 -17.43 -16.20
N LEU A 519 -14.62 -18.64 -16.68
CA LEU A 519 -15.79 -19.42 -16.30
C LEU A 519 -15.30 -20.72 -15.67
N THR A 520 -15.04 -20.71 -14.36
CA THR A 520 -14.38 -21.85 -13.70
C THR A 520 -15.13 -22.34 -12.47
N SER A 521 -15.20 -23.67 -12.31
CA SER A 521 -15.79 -24.32 -11.14
C SER A 521 -17.22 -23.88 -10.83
N ASN A 522 -18.04 -23.56 -11.84
CA ASN A 522 -19.45 -23.21 -11.60
C ASN A 522 -20.34 -24.45 -11.71
N THR A 523 -21.47 -24.42 -11.00
CA THR A 523 -22.52 -25.44 -11.07
C THR A 523 -23.80 -24.81 -11.60
N PHE A 524 -24.31 -25.32 -12.72
CA PHE A 524 -25.61 -24.94 -13.29
C PHE A 524 -26.57 -26.12 -13.14
N ILE A 525 -27.69 -25.93 -12.43
CA ILE A 525 -28.70 -26.98 -12.20
C ILE A 525 -30.04 -26.55 -12.80
N ASP A 526 -30.50 -27.26 -13.84
CA ASP A 526 -31.81 -27.03 -14.48
C ASP A 526 -32.00 -25.61 -15.02
N ILE A 527 -30.94 -25.08 -15.61
CA ILE A 527 -30.89 -23.75 -16.23
C ILE A 527 -30.61 -23.93 -17.72
N GLU A 528 -31.54 -23.66 -18.62
CA GLU A 528 -31.29 -23.85 -20.05
C GLU A 528 -30.67 -22.61 -20.70
N SER A 529 -29.64 -22.83 -21.52
CA SER A 529 -29.07 -21.77 -22.34
C SER A 529 -29.82 -21.57 -23.67
N GLY A 530 -30.55 -22.59 -24.14
CA GLY A 530 -31.36 -22.54 -25.36
C GLY A 530 -32.81 -22.10 -25.11
N TYR A 531 -33.54 -21.87 -26.20
CA TYR A 531 -34.99 -21.63 -26.24
C TYR A 531 -35.53 -21.81 -27.67
N SER A 532 -36.84 -21.76 -27.87
CA SER A 532 -37.51 -22.03 -29.16
C SER A 532 -36.93 -21.29 -30.37
N ASN A 533 -36.60 -20.00 -30.25
CA ASN A 533 -36.04 -19.18 -31.34
C ASN A 533 -34.50 -19.10 -31.32
N GLY A 534 -33.87 -19.56 -30.24
CA GLY A 534 -32.41 -19.57 -30.09
C GLY A 534 -31.92 -20.92 -29.61
N LYS A 535 -32.38 -22.00 -30.26
CA LYS A 535 -32.08 -23.39 -29.90
C LYS A 535 -30.59 -23.70 -29.87
N THR A 536 -29.75 -22.85 -30.45
CA THR A 536 -28.28 -22.99 -30.50
C THR A 536 -27.58 -21.90 -29.68
N SER A 537 -28.11 -21.51 -28.52
CA SER A 537 -27.56 -20.44 -27.69
C SER A 537 -26.80 -21.00 -26.47
N ALA A 538 -25.90 -20.22 -25.88
CA ALA A 538 -24.99 -20.65 -24.81
C ALA A 538 -25.09 -19.78 -23.57
N ILE A 539 -24.59 -20.22 -22.41
CA ILE A 539 -24.59 -19.45 -21.14
C ILE A 539 -23.85 -18.12 -21.30
N VAL A 540 -22.77 -18.11 -22.09
CA VAL A 540 -22.00 -16.91 -22.46
C VAL A 540 -22.10 -16.72 -23.96
N TYR A 541 -22.73 -15.62 -24.40
CA TYR A 541 -22.91 -15.30 -25.81
C TYR A 541 -22.54 -13.84 -26.19
N PRO A 542 -21.24 -13.52 -26.27
CA PRO A 542 -20.74 -12.25 -26.80
C PRO A 542 -20.50 -12.26 -28.31
N SER A 543 -20.13 -11.10 -28.86
CA SER A 543 -19.61 -10.98 -30.22
C SER A 543 -18.29 -11.73 -30.37
N LYS A 544 -17.34 -11.52 -29.46
CA LYS A 544 -16.03 -12.18 -29.40
C LYS A 544 -15.52 -12.26 -27.96
N ILE A 545 -14.56 -13.15 -27.71
CA ILE A 545 -13.86 -13.28 -26.44
C ILE A 545 -12.35 -13.28 -26.65
N GLY A 546 -11.64 -12.27 -26.16
CA GLY A 546 -10.17 -12.15 -26.32
C GLY A 546 -9.41 -13.37 -25.78
N ASP A 547 -9.55 -13.69 -24.50
CA ASP A 547 -9.02 -14.92 -23.88
C ASP A 547 -10.12 -15.71 -23.14
N ILE A 548 -10.21 -17.02 -23.39
CA ILE A 548 -11.20 -17.92 -22.79
C ILE A 548 -10.53 -18.92 -21.85
N THR A 549 -10.96 -18.93 -20.59
CA THR A 549 -10.76 -20.00 -19.61
C THR A 549 -12.11 -20.57 -19.21
N VAL A 550 -12.38 -21.82 -19.59
CA VAL A 550 -13.59 -22.57 -19.22
C VAL A 550 -13.20 -23.91 -18.62
N ASN A 551 -13.23 -24.02 -17.29
CA ASN A 551 -12.63 -25.16 -16.61
C ASN A 551 -13.48 -25.67 -15.45
N LYS A 552 -13.52 -26.99 -15.24
CA LYS A 552 -14.12 -27.62 -14.05
C LYS A 552 -15.58 -27.25 -13.79
N ASN A 553 -16.37 -26.84 -14.79
CA ASN A 553 -17.79 -26.52 -14.57
C ASN A 553 -18.65 -27.79 -14.57
N ILE A 554 -19.79 -27.75 -13.87
CA ILE A 554 -20.85 -28.75 -13.92
C ILE A 554 -22.09 -28.12 -14.56
N TYR A 555 -22.67 -28.81 -15.55
CA TYR A 555 -23.95 -28.44 -16.16
C TYR A 555 -24.94 -29.61 -16.08
N TYR A 556 -25.82 -29.58 -15.08
CA TYR A 556 -26.67 -30.70 -14.70
C TYR A 556 -28.14 -30.44 -15.03
N PHE A 557 -28.79 -31.41 -15.68
CA PHE A 557 -30.22 -31.35 -16.01
C PHE A 557 -30.95 -32.59 -15.53
N THR A 558 -32.01 -32.36 -14.76
CA THR A 558 -33.09 -33.32 -14.50
C THR A 558 -34.15 -33.27 -15.60
N TYR A 559 -34.31 -32.13 -16.27
CA TYR A 559 -35.12 -31.94 -17.48
C TYR A 559 -34.56 -30.79 -18.32
N ARG A 560 -34.71 -30.86 -19.65
CA ARG A 560 -34.52 -29.71 -20.54
C ARG A 560 -35.27 -29.89 -21.86
N GLU A 561 -35.71 -28.78 -22.44
CA GLU A 561 -36.43 -28.75 -23.72
C GLU A 561 -35.49 -28.44 -24.91
N TYR A 562 -34.40 -27.72 -24.68
CA TYR A 562 -33.55 -27.20 -25.75
C TYR A 562 -32.09 -27.65 -25.66
N PRO A 563 -31.33 -27.56 -26.77
CA PRO A 563 -29.89 -27.71 -26.74
C PRO A 563 -29.23 -26.69 -25.79
N ALA A 564 -28.15 -27.12 -25.13
CA ALA A 564 -27.49 -26.34 -24.11
C ALA A 564 -25.97 -26.29 -24.32
N PHE A 565 -25.38 -25.12 -24.10
CA PHE A 565 -23.97 -24.85 -24.34
C PHE A 565 -23.40 -23.88 -23.31
N LEU A 566 -22.11 -24.00 -22.97
CA LEU A 566 -21.47 -23.01 -22.08
C LEU A 566 -21.09 -21.73 -22.83
N ILE A 567 -20.46 -21.86 -24.00
CA ILE A 567 -19.95 -20.71 -24.76
C ILE A 567 -20.39 -20.75 -26.23
N ARG A 568 -20.79 -19.59 -26.73
CA ARG A 568 -21.00 -19.27 -28.15
C ARG A 568 -20.41 -17.89 -28.42
N VAL A 569 -19.78 -17.70 -29.57
CA VAL A 569 -19.32 -16.37 -30.01
C VAL A 569 -19.84 -16.05 -31.41
N ALA A 570 -20.13 -14.79 -31.72
CA ALA A 570 -20.51 -14.39 -33.07
C ALA A 570 -19.33 -14.46 -34.06
N SER A 571 -18.14 -14.03 -33.60
CA SER A 571 -16.89 -13.93 -34.37
C SER A 571 -15.83 -14.88 -33.81
N ALA A 572 -15.90 -16.14 -34.23
CA ALA A 572 -14.98 -17.20 -33.79
C ALA A 572 -13.51 -16.95 -34.14
N ALA A 573 -13.23 -16.23 -35.24
CA ALA A 573 -11.86 -15.93 -35.69
C ALA A 573 -11.15 -14.89 -34.82
N GLU A 574 -11.91 -14.09 -34.05
CA GLU A 574 -11.38 -13.07 -33.16
C GLU A 574 -11.38 -13.51 -31.69
N SER A 575 -11.59 -14.81 -31.44
CA SER A 575 -11.64 -15.36 -30.09
C SER A 575 -10.56 -16.42 -29.88
N LYS A 576 -10.01 -16.50 -28.67
CA LYS A 576 -8.90 -17.41 -28.34
C LYS A 576 -9.22 -18.27 -27.13
N VAL A 577 -9.05 -19.57 -27.30
CA VAL A 577 -9.16 -20.55 -26.21
C VAL A 577 -7.80 -20.73 -25.56
N THR A 578 -7.71 -20.45 -24.26
CA THR A 578 -6.50 -20.64 -23.45
C THR A 578 -6.61 -21.94 -22.66
N ILE A 579 -7.74 -22.16 -21.97
CA ILE A 579 -8.05 -23.40 -21.24
C ILE A 579 -9.51 -23.77 -21.50
N ALA A 580 -9.75 -25.02 -21.86
CA ALA A 580 -11.10 -25.57 -22.05
C ALA A 580 -11.10 -27.07 -21.76
N GLU A 581 -11.17 -27.44 -20.48
CA GLU A 581 -11.01 -28.84 -20.04
C GLU A 581 -11.85 -29.14 -18.79
N ASN A 582 -11.99 -30.42 -18.47
CA ASN A 582 -12.55 -30.91 -17.20
C ASN A 582 -13.98 -30.40 -16.89
N ASN A 583 -14.76 -30.03 -17.90
CA ASN A 583 -16.15 -29.62 -17.72
C ASN A 583 -17.03 -30.87 -17.80
N TYR A 584 -17.93 -31.05 -16.85
CA TYR A 584 -18.88 -32.16 -16.82
C TYR A 584 -20.29 -31.67 -17.03
N ALA A 585 -21.12 -32.52 -17.61
CA ALA A 585 -22.54 -32.30 -17.70
C ALA A 585 -23.28 -33.60 -17.41
N TYR A 586 -24.55 -33.47 -17.10
CA TYR A 586 -25.46 -34.60 -17.06
C TYR A 586 -26.69 -34.30 -17.89
N LEU A 587 -27.10 -35.30 -18.66
CA LEU A 587 -28.25 -35.24 -19.53
C LEU A 587 -29.25 -36.34 -19.17
N PHE A 588 -30.43 -35.95 -18.69
CA PHE A 588 -31.54 -36.87 -18.46
C PHE A 588 -32.09 -37.50 -19.77
N GLU A 589 -32.08 -36.79 -20.92
CA GLU A 589 -32.62 -37.29 -22.20
C GLU A 589 -31.65 -37.22 -23.39
N THR A 590 -31.44 -38.33 -24.10
CA THR A 590 -30.31 -38.53 -25.03
C THR A 590 -30.47 -37.91 -26.43
N GLY A 591 -31.44 -37.02 -26.68
CA GLY A 591 -31.78 -36.53 -28.03
C GLY A 591 -31.30 -35.12 -28.41
N LEU A 592 -30.96 -34.29 -27.42
CA LEU A 592 -30.65 -32.87 -27.63
C LEU A 592 -29.14 -32.61 -27.53
N ASN A 593 -28.61 -31.65 -28.30
CA ASN A 593 -27.19 -31.33 -28.25
C ASN A 593 -26.79 -30.70 -26.90
N LEU A 594 -25.67 -31.13 -26.34
CA LEU A 594 -25.10 -30.66 -25.07
C LEU A 594 -23.59 -30.64 -25.20
N ASN A 595 -23.00 -29.45 -25.23
CA ASN A 595 -21.60 -29.28 -25.59
C ASN A 595 -20.99 -28.05 -24.89
N VAL A 596 -19.67 -27.98 -24.68
CA VAL A 596 -19.04 -26.81 -24.05
C VAL A 596 -19.10 -25.63 -25.02
N PHE A 597 -18.69 -25.85 -26.27
CA PHE A 597 -18.78 -24.86 -27.34
C PHE A 597 -19.92 -25.16 -28.30
N GLN A 598 -20.73 -24.14 -28.60
CA GLN A 598 -21.75 -24.25 -29.63
C GLN A 598 -21.17 -24.20 -31.04
N ASN A 599 -20.20 -23.32 -31.26
CA ASN A 599 -19.46 -23.16 -32.50
C ASN A 599 -17.96 -23.34 -32.27
N LYS A 600 -17.26 -23.77 -33.32
CA LYS A 600 -15.80 -23.90 -33.32
C LYS A 600 -15.17 -22.51 -33.13
N ILE A 601 -14.19 -22.39 -32.23
CA ILE A 601 -13.46 -21.15 -31.94
C ILE A 601 -12.03 -21.29 -32.46
N GLY A 602 -11.67 -20.54 -33.51
CA GLY A 602 -10.46 -20.81 -34.29
C GLY A 602 -10.46 -22.26 -34.80
N ASP A 603 -9.42 -23.02 -34.45
CA ASP A 603 -9.34 -24.46 -34.74
C ASP A 603 -9.91 -25.38 -33.64
N THR A 604 -10.44 -24.80 -32.56
CA THR A 604 -10.79 -25.54 -31.35
C THR A 604 -12.28 -25.87 -31.29
N SER A 605 -12.59 -27.15 -31.10
CA SER A 605 -13.93 -27.64 -30.70
C SER A 605 -13.76 -28.45 -29.43
N VAL A 606 -14.50 -28.11 -28.38
CA VAL A 606 -14.44 -28.78 -27.07
C VAL A 606 -15.84 -29.15 -26.65
N GLY A 607 -16.01 -30.41 -26.23
CA GLY A 607 -17.18 -30.89 -25.50
C GLY A 607 -16.91 -31.17 -24.05
N PHE A 608 -17.96 -31.60 -23.36
CA PHE A 608 -17.85 -31.99 -21.97
C PHE A 608 -16.98 -33.24 -21.86
N THR A 609 -16.19 -33.31 -20.78
CA THR A 609 -15.41 -34.49 -20.41
C THR A 609 -16.29 -35.72 -20.27
N SER A 610 -17.49 -35.55 -19.71
CA SER A 610 -18.63 -36.46 -19.85
C SER A 610 -19.91 -35.63 -19.79
N ASN A 611 -20.94 -36.06 -20.52
CA ASN A 611 -22.27 -35.46 -20.52
C ASN A 611 -23.39 -36.46 -20.13
N ASP A 612 -23.01 -37.65 -19.65
CA ASP A 612 -23.88 -38.79 -19.34
C ASP A 612 -23.65 -39.38 -17.93
N VAL A 613 -22.72 -38.80 -17.16
CA VAL A 613 -22.47 -39.20 -15.77
C VAL A 613 -23.44 -38.48 -14.85
N ASP A 614 -24.21 -39.24 -14.07
CA ASP A 614 -25.08 -38.67 -13.04
C ASP A 614 -24.27 -38.24 -11.81
N LEU A 615 -24.00 -36.94 -11.72
CA LEU A 615 -23.05 -36.33 -10.77
C LEU A 615 -23.59 -36.18 -9.34
N TYR A 616 -24.91 -36.26 -9.12
CA TYR A 616 -25.55 -35.99 -7.83
C TYR A 616 -26.41 -37.16 -7.38
N ASP A 617 -26.53 -37.37 -6.06
CA ASP A 617 -27.60 -38.20 -5.51
C ASP A 617 -28.83 -37.32 -5.30
N THR A 618 -29.74 -37.33 -6.27
CA THR A 618 -30.97 -36.51 -6.22
C THR A 618 -32.00 -37.00 -5.20
N THR A 619 -31.74 -38.15 -4.57
CA THR A 619 -32.62 -38.70 -3.51
C THR A 619 -32.17 -38.30 -2.11
N ASP A 620 -30.92 -37.86 -1.94
CA ASP A 620 -30.37 -37.41 -0.66
C ASP A 620 -30.43 -35.88 -0.50
N PRO A 621 -31.35 -35.34 0.33
CA PRO A 621 -31.47 -33.90 0.56
C PRO A 621 -30.27 -33.28 1.30
N ALA A 622 -29.37 -34.08 1.88
CA ALA A 622 -28.12 -33.57 2.46
C ALA A 622 -27.08 -33.18 1.40
N THR A 623 -27.18 -33.76 0.19
CA THR A 623 -26.25 -33.51 -0.91
C THR A 623 -26.90 -32.84 -2.12
N PHE A 624 -28.22 -32.94 -2.28
CA PHE A 624 -28.96 -32.31 -3.37
C PHE A 624 -30.28 -31.72 -2.86
N ASN A 625 -30.31 -30.42 -2.66
CA ASN A 625 -31.50 -29.71 -2.19
C ASN A 625 -31.66 -28.35 -2.85
N LYS A 626 -32.61 -28.28 -3.78
CA LYS A 626 -32.98 -27.06 -4.52
C LYS A 626 -33.65 -25.99 -3.67
N SER A 627 -34.18 -26.31 -2.49
CA SER A 627 -34.78 -25.28 -1.61
C SER A 627 -33.72 -24.47 -0.87
N THR A 628 -32.62 -25.12 -0.49
CA THR A 628 -31.48 -24.52 0.25
C THR A 628 -30.33 -24.15 -0.66
N GLY A 629 -30.31 -24.63 -1.91
CA GLY A 629 -29.18 -24.46 -2.83
C GLY A 629 -27.97 -25.34 -2.47
N THR A 630 -28.21 -26.46 -1.81
CA THR A 630 -27.19 -27.44 -1.41
C THR A 630 -26.94 -28.40 -2.57
N PHE A 631 -25.70 -28.44 -3.05
CA PHE A 631 -25.29 -29.29 -4.18
C PHE A 631 -23.86 -29.79 -3.96
N ILE A 632 -23.74 -31.07 -3.62
CA ILE A 632 -22.47 -31.74 -3.35
C ILE A 632 -22.37 -32.92 -4.32
N PRO A 633 -21.45 -32.88 -5.30
CA PRO A 633 -21.24 -33.98 -6.23
C PRO A 633 -20.84 -35.27 -5.50
N LYS A 634 -21.17 -36.41 -6.13
CA LYS A 634 -20.74 -37.75 -5.67
C LYS A 634 -19.21 -37.82 -5.55
N GLU A 635 -18.74 -38.75 -4.72
CA GLU A 635 -17.31 -39.04 -4.56
C GLU A 635 -16.60 -39.23 -5.92
N GLY A 636 -15.41 -38.64 -6.08
CA GLY A 636 -14.68 -38.59 -7.35
C GLY A 636 -14.96 -37.34 -8.20
N TYR A 637 -16.06 -36.61 -7.94
CA TYR A 637 -16.42 -35.39 -8.68
C TYR A 637 -16.38 -34.11 -7.83
N THR A 638 -16.01 -34.19 -6.55
CA THR A 638 -15.92 -33.07 -5.59
C THR A 638 -14.84 -32.03 -5.93
N GLN A 639 -14.08 -32.21 -7.00
CA GLN A 639 -13.13 -31.22 -7.53
C GLN A 639 -13.72 -30.35 -8.66
N TYR A 640 -14.95 -30.62 -9.07
CA TYR A 640 -15.65 -29.95 -10.16
C TYR A 640 -16.89 -29.24 -9.65
N GLY A 641 -17.23 -28.14 -10.31
CA GLY A 641 -18.36 -27.30 -9.95
C GLY A 641 -18.19 -26.61 -8.59
N ALA A 642 -19.16 -25.76 -8.29
CA ALA A 642 -19.29 -25.12 -7.01
C ALA A 642 -20.12 -26.01 -6.09
N GLN A 643 -19.75 -26.01 -4.80
CA GLN A 643 -20.34 -26.84 -3.77
C GLN A 643 -20.77 -25.99 -2.58
N ARG A 644 -21.94 -26.27 -2.02
CA ARG A 644 -22.50 -25.59 -0.85
C ARG A 644 -23.19 -26.57 0.06
#